data_AF-A0A932LI94-F1
#
_entry.id   AF-A0A932LI94-F1
#
_cell.length_a   1.000
_cell.length_b   1.000
_cell.length_c   1.000
_cell.angle_alpha   90.00
_cell.angle_beta   90.00
_cell.angle_gamma   90.00
#
_symmetry.space_group_name_H-M   'P 1'
#
loop_
_entity.id
_entity.type
_entity.pdbx_description
1 polymer ?
#
loop_
_entity_poly.entity_id
_entity_poly.type
_entity_poly.pdbx_seq_one_letter_code
_entity_poly.pdbx_strand_id
1 'polypeptide(L)'
;ATVPNGDHVLTARARDAGGNLTTSDAVAVTVSNAASFGLVLALGFNEGSGATTADASNFGNDGTITGATWTASGRFGGALSFDGINDLITVADAASLDLTAGMTLEAWVQPSAVTNKWRDLIYKGNDIYFLEATSTNNNRPAGGAKVGTSLLSTYGPAPLAPNTWSHLALTYDGAALQFFVNGVEVSSAARTGSIQTSSNPLQIGGDSLYGQYFAGLIDEVRVYNRALSSAEIQNDMNTGVQVIPDSTPPVVAITAPQEAATVTGTINVTADATDNVGVVGVQFLLDDVPLGAEDTQAPYSVAWDTTTASRGNHVLTARARDAAGNLTDFLRTVMVVPKLVITFPTNNGTVTSSTINVAYTTIGDVTGIDHVHFFLDGVEVNDPTFDGSLELTDLNAGPHVLTGFLLHSAEAESGDAVSFSFVLPDNTPPSVAVTAPANGATVSTSVTIDASAADDVGVGGVQFLLDGIELGAEDTTAPYSISWDTTTASNGPHTLSARARDAAGNTATSAGVLVTVSNVAPSGLVLALGFNEGSGATAGDSSGFNNHGAIAGATWTGAGRFGGALSFDGLNDLITVADADALDLTAAMTLEAWVNPSAVTKKWRDVLYKGSDIYFLEATSTSSSRPAGGAKVGTSLLSTYGTSPLVVSTWSHLALTYDGALLRLYLNGVQVSSAARTGAIQTSTNPLQIGGDSLYGQFFAGLIDEVRVYNRALSETEIQADMATPVGSPLQLLGEAVAASGAGQITADAIGPLVNEAVARWLEALGGADSARRIADIQVQVIDLPGRLLGLASTSMIWIDANAAGHGWFLDATPEDDAEFESGIANSPAAGRADLLTVLAHELGHVLGLDDDAAADPFGDEVMGAALPLGVRRIHLQASSLQVQALDTLWARLGHLDE
;
A
#
# COMPACT_ATOMS: atom_id res chain seq x y z
N ALA A 1 -44.54 29.25 -43.33
CA ALA A 1 -44.52 28.06 -44.20
C ALA A 1 -44.19 26.87 -43.31
N THR A 2 -44.97 25.79 -43.37
CA THR A 2 -44.70 24.55 -42.63
C THR A 2 -43.46 23.89 -43.22
N VAL A 3 -42.45 23.64 -42.39
CA VAL A 3 -41.19 23.00 -42.78
C VAL A 3 -41.27 21.51 -42.39
N PRO A 4 -40.83 20.57 -43.26
CA PRO A 4 -40.85 19.13 -42.95
C PRO A 4 -39.95 18.76 -41.77
N ASN A 5 -40.15 17.58 -41.17
CA ASN A 5 -39.22 17.06 -40.17
C ASN A 5 -37.84 16.76 -40.80
N GLY A 6 -36.77 16.95 -40.03
CA GLY A 6 -35.40 16.61 -40.43
C GLY A 6 -34.43 17.77 -40.21
N ASP A 7 -33.19 17.57 -40.68
CA ASP A 7 -32.15 18.59 -40.61
C ASP A 7 -32.33 19.65 -41.69
N HIS A 8 -32.42 20.89 -41.26
CA HIS A 8 -32.53 22.05 -42.13
C HIS A 8 -31.35 22.98 -41.91
N VAL A 9 -31.09 23.80 -42.92
CA VAL A 9 -30.09 24.85 -42.84
C VAL A 9 -30.77 26.19 -43.01
N LEU A 10 -30.72 27.00 -41.96
CA LEU A 10 -31.21 28.37 -42.00
C LEU A 10 -30.07 29.31 -42.39
N THR A 11 -30.33 30.15 -43.38
CA THR A 11 -29.48 31.29 -43.72
C THR A 11 -30.35 32.53 -43.86
N ALA A 12 -29.86 33.66 -43.36
CA ALA A 12 -30.49 34.95 -43.55
C ALA A 12 -29.79 35.69 -44.70
N ARG A 13 -30.55 36.34 -45.58
CA ARG A 13 -29.99 37.21 -46.61
C ARG A 13 -30.45 38.64 -46.39
N ALA A 14 -29.49 39.55 -46.26
CA ALA A 14 -29.75 40.98 -46.18
C ALA A 14 -29.35 41.65 -47.49
N ARG A 15 -30.20 42.54 -48.00
CA ARG A 15 -29.95 43.34 -49.19
C ARG A 15 -29.84 44.81 -48.80
N ASP A 16 -28.78 45.48 -49.22
CA ASP A 16 -28.67 46.94 -49.05
C ASP A 16 -29.50 47.70 -50.10
N ALA A 17 -29.62 49.02 -49.93
CA ALA A 17 -30.36 49.88 -50.85
C ALA A 17 -29.73 50.00 -52.25
N GLY A 18 -28.46 49.62 -52.42
CA GLY A 18 -27.77 49.51 -53.70
C GLY A 18 -28.02 48.19 -54.42
N GLY A 19 -28.72 47.25 -53.77
CA GLY A 19 -29.06 45.95 -54.32
C GLY A 19 -28.04 44.86 -54.01
N ASN A 20 -26.99 45.14 -53.24
CA ASN A 20 -25.98 44.13 -52.89
C ASN A 20 -26.53 43.20 -51.80
N LEU A 21 -26.29 41.90 -51.96
CA LEU A 21 -26.73 40.88 -51.02
C LEU A 21 -25.56 40.37 -50.19
N THR A 22 -25.77 40.24 -48.88
CA THR A 22 -24.93 39.42 -48.02
C THR A 22 -25.75 38.30 -47.40
N THR A 23 -25.14 37.14 -47.19
CA THR A 23 -25.77 35.97 -46.57
C THR A 23 -25.08 35.72 -45.24
N SER A 24 -25.84 35.46 -44.18
CA SER A 24 -25.30 35.05 -42.88
C SER A 24 -24.62 33.69 -42.99
N ASP A 25 -23.89 33.33 -41.94
CA ASP A 25 -23.48 31.95 -41.74
C ASP A 25 -24.70 31.02 -41.67
N ALA A 26 -24.47 29.79 -42.10
CA ALA A 26 -25.46 28.72 -42.09
C ALA A 26 -25.59 28.15 -40.68
N VAL A 27 -26.81 28.14 -40.15
CA VAL A 27 -27.12 27.48 -38.87
C VAL A 27 -27.88 26.21 -39.18
N ALA A 28 -27.30 25.07 -38.78
CA ALA A 28 -27.98 23.79 -38.81
C ALA A 28 -29.07 23.77 -37.73
N VAL A 29 -30.30 23.46 -38.11
CA VAL A 29 -31.45 23.36 -37.21
C VAL A 29 -32.24 22.12 -37.58
N THR A 30 -32.34 21.19 -36.63
CA THR A 30 -33.22 20.03 -36.76
C THR A 30 -34.63 20.45 -36.36
N VAL A 31 -35.58 20.33 -37.28
CA VAL A 31 -37.00 20.56 -37.00
C VAL A 31 -37.63 19.20 -36.71
N SER A 32 -38.10 18.99 -35.49
CA SER A 32 -38.90 17.82 -35.13
C SER A 32 -40.30 18.28 -34.71
N ASN A 33 -41.29 17.95 -35.53
CA ASN A 33 -42.70 18.11 -35.22
C ASN A 33 -43.22 16.83 -34.52
N ALA A 34 -42.41 16.25 -33.63
CA ALA A 34 -42.67 14.96 -33.03
C ALA A 34 -43.56 15.14 -31.80
N ALA A 35 -44.62 14.34 -31.71
CA ALA A 35 -45.47 14.22 -30.53
C ALA A 35 -44.66 13.89 -29.25
N SER A 36 -43.42 13.41 -29.38
CA SER A 36 -42.47 13.12 -28.30
C SER A 36 -41.55 14.28 -27.89
N PHE A 37 -41.63 15.46 -28.52
CA PHE A 37 -40.77 16.59 -28.13
C PHE A 37 -41.04 16.99 -26.67
N GLY A 38 -40.01 16.88 -25.83
CA GLY A 38 -40.10 17.16 -24.39
C GLY A 38 -40.72 16.05 -23.55
N LEU A 39 -41.06 14.89 -24.12
CA LEU A 39 -41.52 13.71 -23.38
C LEU A 39 -40.33 13.10 -22.63
N VAL A 40 -40.40 13.07 -21.31
CA VAL A 40 -39.31 12.60 -20.44
C VAL A 40 -39.64 11.32 -19.68
N LEU A 41 -40.91 10.92 -19.64
CA LEU A 41 -41.35 9.62 -19.12
C LEU A 41 -42.64 9.23 -19.81
N ALA A 42 -42.74 7.99 -20.27
CA ALA A 42 -43.96 7.41 -20.83
C ALA A 42 -44.12 5.95 -20.39
N LEU A 43 -45.10 5.67 -19.53
CA LEU A 43 -45.39 4.33 -19.04
C LEU A 43 -46.76 3.87 -19.54
N GLY A 44 -46.76 2.89 -20.45
CA GLY A 44 -47.98 2.38 -21.11
C GLY A 44 -48.60 1.15 -20.45
N PHE A 45 -47.90 0.51 -19.51
CA PHE A 45 -48.38 -0.67 -18.78
C PHE A 45 -48.91 -1.83 -19.64
N ASN A 46 -48.25 -2.09 -20.77
CA ASN A 46 -48.60 -3.15 -21.72
C ASN A 46 -47.74 -4.42 -21.59
N GLU A 47 -46.80 -4.45 -20.65
CA GLU A 47 -45.86 -5.55 -20.39
C GLU A 47 -46.56 -6.79 -19.82
N GLY A 48 -47.65 -6.58 -19.08
CA GLY A 48 -48.59 -7.63 -18.64
C GLY A 48 -48.08 -8.57 -17.53
N SER A 49 -46.80 -8.50 -17.18
CA SER A 49 -46.18 -9.24 -16.06
C SER A 49 -44.81 -8.64 -15.70
N GLY A 50 -44.25 -9.03 -14.55
CA GLY A 50 -42.92 -8.59 -14.10
C GLY A 50 -42.97 -7.54 -12.99
N ALA A 51 -41.78 -7.13 -12.52
CA ALA A 51 -41.61 -6.20 -11.41
C ALA A 51 -41.19 -4.78 -11.86
N THR A 52 -41.13 -4.53 -13.17
CA THR A 52 -40.74 -3.24 -13.74
C THR A 52 -41.71 -2.84 -14.85
N THR A 53 -41.76 -1.55 -15.13
CA THR A 53 -42.42 -0.97 -16.30
C THR A 53 -41.39 -0.15 -17.08
N ALA A 54 -41.34 -0.37 -18.39
CA ALA A 54 -40.38 0.26 -19.27
C ALA A 54 -40.84 1.67 -19.63
N ASP A 55 -39.91 2.62 -19.55
CA ASP A 55 -40.07 3.95 -20.09
C ASP A 55 -39.97 3.91 -21.61
N ALA A 56 -41.07 4.25 -22.28
CA ALA A 56 -41.14 4.37 -23.73
C ALA A 56 -40.56 5.69 -24.27
N SER A 57 -40.07 6.57 -23.39
CA SER A 57 -39.32 7.78 -23.77
C SER A 57 -37.86 7.46 -24.09
N ASN A 58 -37.12 8.45 -24.58
CA ASN A 58 -35.68 8.31 -24.87
C ASN A 58 -34.79 8.52 -23.63
N PHE A 59 -35.36 8.54 -22.42
CA PHE A 59 -34.63 8.87 -21.19
C PHE A 59 -34.39 7.67 -20.27
N GLY A 60 -34.97 6.50 -20.56
CA GLY A 60 -34.74 5.27 -19.80
C GLY A 60 -35.18 5.38 -18.33
N ASN A 61 -36.20 6.19 -18.04
CA ASN A 61 -36.74 6.40 -16.70
C ASN A 61 -37.66 5.25 -16.27
N ASP A 62 -37.17 4.01 -16.33
CA ASP A 62 -37.94 2.80 -16.01
C ASP A 62 -38.47 2.82 -14.57
N GLY A 63 -39.69 2.30 -14.39
CA GLY A 63 -40.34 2.21 -13.09
C GLY A 63 -40.19 0.84 -12.44
N THR A 64 -39.92 0.80 -11.14
CA THR A 64 -39.96 -0.42 -10.32
C THR A 64 -41.30 -0.52 -9.59
N ILE A 65 -42.00 -1.64 -9.75
CA ILE A 65 -43.34 -1.88 -9.21
C ILE A 65 -43.24 -2.45 -7.79
N THR A 66 -43.97 -1.86 -6.85
CA THR A 66 -44.14 -2.36 -5.48
C THR A 66 -45.62 -2.55 -5.20
N GLY A 67 -46.05 -3.80 -4.98
CA GLY A 67 -47.42 -4.15 -4.58
C GLY A 67 -48.45 -4.15 -5.71
N ALA A 68 -48.42 -3.16 -6.61
CA ALA A 68 -49.37 -3.04 -7.72
C ALA A 68 -49.34 -4.27 -8.65
N THR A 69 -50.49 -4.62 -9.23
CA THR A 69 -50.65 -5.84 -10.03
C THR A 69 -51.10 -5.56 -11.46
N TRP A 70 -50.57 -6.34 -12.41
CA TRP A 70 -50.92 -6.25 -13.82
C TRP A 70 -52.36 -6.67 -14.09
N THR A 71 -53.05 -5.93 -14.96
CA THR A 71 -54.37 -6.29 -15.47
C THR A 71 -54.49 -6.03 -16.96
N ALA A 72 -55.26 -6.87 -17.65
CA ALA A 72 -55.59 -6.68 -19.08
C ALA A 72 -56.76 -5.70 -19.29
N SER A 73 -57.28 -5.09 -18.22
CA SER A 73 -58.43 -4.17 -18.26
C SER A 73 -58.01 -2.70 -18.37
N GLY A 74 -57.02 -2.41 -19.23
CA GLY A 74 -56.53 -1.06 -19.44
C GLY A 74 -57.44 -0.18 -20.30
N ARG A 75 -57.14 1.11 -20.35
CA ARG A 75 -57.73 2.04 -21.31
C ARG A 75 -57.17 1.79 -22.71
N PHE A 76 -55.88 1.47 -22.80
CA PHE A 76 -55.17 1.07 -24.01
C PHE A 76 -54.32 -0.17 -23.73
N GLY A 77 -54.92 -1.35 -23.94
CA GLY A 77 -54.25 -2.62 -23.68
C GLY A 77 -54.25 -2.99 -22.20
N GLY A 78 -53.08 -3.11 -21.58
CA GLY A 78 -52.91 -3.41 -20.15
C GLY A 78 -53.02 -2.19 -19.24
N ALA A 79 -53.01 -2.41 -17.93
CA ALA A 79 -52.91 -1.38 -16.90
C ALA A 79 -52.34 -1.96 -15.61
N LEU A 80 -52.05 -1.09 -14.64
CA LEU A 80 -51.70 -1.50 -13.26
C LEU A 80 -52.85 -1.20 -12.29
N SER A 81 -53.12 -2.17 -11.42
CA SER A 81 -54.11 -2.11 -10.35
C SER A 81 -53.44 -1.82 -9.02
N PHE A 82 -53.93 -0.78 -8.34
CA PHE A 82 -53.46 -0.30 -7.04
C PHE A 82 -54.54 -0.50 -5.97
N ASP A 83 -54.14 -1.01 -4.81
CA ASP A 83 -55.04 -1.42 -3.72
C ASP A 83 -55.42 -0.29 -2.73
N GLY A 84 -54.72 0.84 -2.78
CA GLY A 84 -54.91 1.99 -1.90
C GLY A 84 -54.29 1.87 -0.51
N ILE A 85 -53.38 0.92 -0.29
CA ILE A 85 -52.72 0.65 0.99
C ILE A 85 -51.23 0.95 0.92
N ASN A 86 -50.51 0.38 -0.03
CA ASN A 86 -49.05 0.54 -0.15
C ASN A 86 -48.50 0.36 -1.58
N ASP A 87 -49.39 0.21 -2.56
CA ASP A 87 -49.00 0.03 -3.95
C ASP A 87 -48.43 1.32 -4.56
N LEU A 88 -47.26 1.22 -5.21
CA LEU A 88 -46.65 2.32 -5.96
C LEU A 88 -45.70 1.82 -7.05
N ILE A 89 -45.36 2.70 -7.98
CA ILE A 89 -44.21 2.55 -8.88
C ILE A 89 -43.17 3.60 -8.49
N THR A 90 -41.91 3.18 -8.32
CA THR A 90 -40.78 4.08 -8.07
C THR A 90 -39.95 4.22 -9.34
N VAL A 91 -39.85 5.44 -9.86
CA VAL A 91 -38.92 5.81 -10.93
C VAL A 91 -37.73 6.52 -10.28
N ALA A 92 -36.51 6.07 -10.61
CA ALA A 92 -35.29 6.62 -10.04
C ALA A 92 -35.17 8.13 -10.32
N ASP A 93 -34.48 8.84 -9.43
CA ASP A 93 -34.21 10.26 -9.67
C ASP A 93 -33.31 10.44 -10.89
N ALA A 94 -33.67 11.39 -11.75
CA ALA A 94 -32.95 11.68 -12.99
C ALA A 94 -33.08 13.17 -13.33
N ALA A 95 -32.04 13.75 -13.94
CA ALA A 95 -32.03 15.15 -14.35
C ALA A 95 -33.13 15.48 -15.38
N SER A 96 -33.59 14.49 -16.16
CA SER A 96 -34.71 14.64 -17.09
C SER A 96 -36.06 14.88 -16.38
N LEU A 97 -36.16 14.55 -15.09
CA LEU A 97 -37.35 14.73 -14.24
C LEU A 97 -37.29 16.03 -13.41
N ASP A 98 -36.25 16.86 -13.55
CA ASP A 98 -36.15 18.18 -12.94
C ASP A 98 -36.87 19.25 -13.79
N LEU A 99 -38.21 19.23 -13.73
CA LEU A 99 -39.09 20.04 -14.58
C LEU A 99 -39.14 21.50 -14.10
N THR A 100 -38.19 22.34 -14.51
CA THR A 100 -38.00 23.69 -13.93
C THR A 100 -38.76 24.82 -14.64
N ALA A 101 -38.77 24.82 -15.98
CA ALA A 101 -39.29 25.92 -16.80
C ALA A 101 -40.73 25.70 -17.28
N GLY A 102 -41.14 24.45 -17.40
CA GLY A 102 -42.48 24.05 -17.81
C GLY A 102 -42.68 22.56 -17.58
N MET A 103 -43.93 22.11 -17.61
CA MET A 103 -44.29 20.73 -17.30
C MET A 103 -45.63 20.35 -17.91
N THR A 104 -45.79 19.08 -18.24
CA THR A 104 -47.09 18.42 -18.36
C THR A 104 -47.06 17.08 -17.63
N LEU A 105 -48.09 16.80 -16.82
CA LEU A 105 -48.32 15.51 -16.15
C LEU A 105 -49.64 14.93 -16.63
N GLU A 106 -49.67 13.68 -17.09
CA GLU A 106 -50.89 13.04 -17.59
C GLU A 106 -51.03 11.58 -17.14
N ALA A 107 -52.27 11.15 -16.94
CA ALA A 107 -52.60 9.75 -16.74
C ALA A 107 -54.06 9.48 -17.11
N TRP A 108 -54.34 8.29 -17.64
CA TRP A 108 -55.66 7.69 -17.57
C TRP A 108 -55.85 7.02 -16.21
N VAL A 109 -57.00 7.25 -15.58
CA VAL A 109 -57.31 6.69 -14.25
C VAL A 109 -58.73 6.18 -14.13
N GLN A 110 -58.90 5.08 -13.40
CA GLN A 110 -60.20 4.49 -13.06
C GLN A 110 -60.24 4.21 -11.54
N PRO A 111 -60.63 5.20 -10.71
CA PRO A 111 -60.65 5.04 -9.25
C PRO A 111 -61.68 4.01 -8.82
N SER A 112 -61.31 3.03 -8.01
CA SER A 112 -62.27 2.09 -7.40
C SER A 112 -63.03 2.73 -6.23
N ALA A 113 -62.41 3.74 -5.58
CA ALA A 113 -62.99 4.54 -4.52
C ALA A 113 -62.66 6.02 -4.71
N VAL A 114 -63.65 6.89 -4.45
CA VAL A 114 -63.48 8.34 -4.44
C VAL A 114 -63.70 8.84 -3.02
N THR A 115 -62.67 9.41 -2.41
CA THR A 115 -62.63 9.70 -0.97
C THR A 115 -62.24 11.15 -0.71
N ASN A 116 -62.53 11.65 0.51
CA ASN A 116 -62.09 12.98 0.96
C ASN A 116 -60.66 12.96 1.49
N LYS A 117 -59.76 12.33 0.74
CA LYS A 117 -58.34 12.22 1.03
C LYS A 117 -57.56 12.53 -0.25
N TRP A 118 -56.35 13.01 -0.07
CA TRP A 118 -55.37 13.12 -1.13
C TRP A 118 -54.95 11.73 -1.60
N ARG A 119 -54.88 11.52 -2.92
CA ARG A 119 -54.63 10.23 -3.57
C ARG A 119 -53.78 10.46 -4.81
N ASP A 120 -52.49 10.26 -4.65
CA ASP A 120 -51.47 10.57 -5.64
C ASP A 120 -51.50 9.62 -6.82
N LEU A 121 -51.38 10.19 -8.01
CA LEU A 121 -51.20 9.48 -9.28
C LEU A 121 -49.79 9.65 -9.78
N ILE A 122 -49.25 10.87 -9.69
CA ILE A 122 -47.88 11.23 -10.04
C ILE A 122 -47.39 12.17 -8.95
N TYR A 123 -46.27 11.86 -8.29
CA TYR A 123 -45.79 12.61 -7.13
C TYR A 123 -44.26 12.69 -7.10
N LYS A 124 -43.69 13.90 -7.00
CA LYS A 124 -42.24 14.12 -6.88
C LYS A 124 -41.87 14.79 -5.55
N GLY A 125 -41.07 14.07 -4.77
CA GLY A 125 -40.31 14.54 -3.61
C GLY A 125 -41.11 14.95 -2.37
N ASN A 126 -41.80 16.09 -2.45
CA ASN A 126 -42.70 16.63 -1.43
C ASN A 126 -43.50 17.76 -2.10
N ASP A 127 -44.51 17.40 -2.90
CA ASP A 127 -45.32 18.35 -3.67
C ASP A 127 -44.50 19.29 -4.58
N ILE A 128 -43.33 18.86 -5.06
CA ILE A 128 -42.56 19.65 -6.04
C ILE A 128 -43.39 19.82 -7.30
N TYR A 129 -43.96 18.71 -7.77
CA TYR A 129 -45.10 18.65 -8.64
C TYR A 129 -45.91 17.38 -8.34
N PHE A 130 -47.22 17.43 -8.58
CA PHE A 130 -48.12 16.31 -8.36
C PHE A 130 -49.38 16.35 -9.22
N LEU A 131 -49.97 15.17 -9.43
CA LEU A 131 -51.29 14.94 -10.02
C LEU A 131 -52.05 13.92 -9.17
N GLU A 132 -53.31 14.20 -8.85
CA GLU A 132 -54.10 13.41 -7.88
C GLU A 132 -55.50 13.09 -8.40
N ALA A 133 -55.98 11.89 -8.07
CA ALA A 133 -57.33 11.45 -8.42
C ALA A 133 -58.41 12.04 -7.50
N THR A 134 -58.09 12.25 -6.22
CA THR A 134 -59.00 12.83 -5.24
C THR A 134 -58.23 13.70 -4.25
N SER A 135 -58.94 14.66 -3.63
CA SER A 135 -58.39 15.60 -2.66
C SER A 135 -59.35 15.83 -1.50
N THR A 136 -58.85 16.51 -0.46
CA THR A 136 -59.69 17.04 0.63
C THR A 136 -60.58 18.21 0.20
N ASN A 137 -60.43 18.70 -1.04
CA ASN A 137 -61.29 19.72 -1.63
C ASN A 137 -62.52 19.06 -2.28
N ASN A 138 -63.45 18.63 -1.44
CA ASN A 138 -64.72 18.03 -1.87
C ASN A 138 -64.53 16.81 -2.79
N ASN A 139 -63.54 15.95 -2.53
CA ASN A 139 -63.21 14.73 -3.29
C ASN A 139 -62.82 14.98 -4.76
N ARG A 140 -62.46 16.20 -5.15
CA ARG A 140 -62.14 16.55 -6.53
C ARG A 140 -60.72 16.10 -6.89
N PRO A 141 -60.45 15.71 -8.15
CA PRO A 141 -59.07 15.55 -8.62
C PRO A 141 -58.35 16.91 -8.57
N ALA A 142 -57.04 16.86 -8.41
CA ALA A 142 -56.23 18.06 -8.23
C ALA A 142 -54.85 17.88 -8.88
N GLY A 143 -54.14 18.98 -9.05
CA GLY A 143 -52.74 18.96 -9.44
C GLY A 143 -52.06 20.25 -8.99
N GLY A 144 -50.75 20.20 -8.83
CA GLY A 144 -49.99 21.30 -8.28
C GLY A 144 -48.50 21.23 -8.54
N ALA A 145 -47.84 22.35 -8.28
CA ALA A 145 -46.39 22.46 -8.29
C ALA A 145 -45.90 23.57 -7.33
N LYS A 146 -44.70 23.39 -6.76
CA LYS A 146 -44.00 24.43 -5.98
C LYS A 146 -43.31 25.40 -6.92
N VAL A 147 -44.04 26.45 -7.31
CA VAL A 147 -43.53 27.56 -8.13
C VAL A 147 -42.91 28.63 -7.22
N GLY A 148 -41.61 28.86 -7.34
CA GLY A 148 -40.87 29.73 -6.43
C GLY A 148 -40.72 29.10 -5.04
N THR A 149 -41.27 29.72 -3.99
CA THR A 149 -41.19 29.23 -2.60
C THR A 149 -42.52 28.69 -2.07
N SER A 150 -43.58 28.68 -2.87
CA SER A 150 -44.94 28.38 -2.42
C SER A 150 -45.64 27.42 -3.36
N LEU A 151 -46.46 26.54 -2.78
CA LEU A 151 -47.31 25.65 -3.55
C LEU A 151 -48.35 26.44 -4.37
N LEU A 152 -48.59 26.00 -5.60
CA LEU A 152 -49.67 26.42 -6.47
C LEU A 152 -50.46 25.17 -6.84
N SER A 153 -51.78 25.20 -6.64
CA SER A 153 -52.66 24.06 -6.90
C SER A 153 -53.90 24.48 -7.68
N THR A 154 -54.44 23.55 -8.42
CA THR A 154 -55.70 23.67 -9.17
C THR A 154 -56.54 22.41 -9.02
N TYR A 155 -57.85 22.51 -9.25
CA TYR A 155 -58.81 21.44 -8.94
C TYR A 155 -59.77 21.21 -10.10
N GLY A 156 -60.21 19.96 -10.27
CA GLY A 156 -61.31 19.61 -11.16
C GLY A 156 -62.65 20.19 -10.70
N PRO A 157 -63.67 20.18 -11.58
CA PRO A 157 -64.96 20.81 -11.29
C PRO A 157 -65.83 19.98 -10.34
N ALA A 158 -65.64 18.66 -10.30
CA ALA A 158 -66.42 17.70 -9.52
C ALA A 158 -65.60 16.43 -9.21
N PRO A 159 -66.03 15.59 -8.25
CA PRO A 159 -65.43 14.28 -8.04
C PRO A 159 -65.49 13.40 -9.29
N LEU A 160 -64.48 12.55 -9.48
CA LEU A 160 -64.51 11.53 -10.54
C LEU A 160 -65.61 10.50 -10.28
N ALA A 161 -66.10 9.88 -11.35
CA ALA A 161 -67.03 8.75 -11.22
C ALA A 161 -66.23 7.47 -10.88
N PRO A 162 -66.55 6.75 -9.79
CA PRO A 162 -65.91 5.49 -9.47
C PRO A 162 -66.06 4.47 -10.61
N ASN A 163 -65.05 3.64 -10.79
CA ASN A 163 -64.97 2.58 -11.81
C ASN A 163 -65.20 3.09 -13.24
N THR A 164 -64.90 4.37 -13.52
CA THR A 164 -65.00 4.96 -14.86
C THR A 164 -63.66 5.60 -15.24
N TRP A 165 -63.14 5.26 -16.43
CA TRP A 165 -61.92 5.87 -16.96
C TRP A 165 -62.11 7.37 -17.16
N SER A 166 -61.17 8.16 -16.64
CA SER A 166 -61.03 9.59 -16.89
C SER A 166 -59.58 9.91 -17.20
N HIS A 167 -59.33 10.79 -18.17
CA HIS A 167 -58.00 11.33 -18.43
C HIS A 167 -57.79 12.60 -17.61
N LEU A 168 -56.71 12.66 -16.85
CA LEU A 168 -56.31 13.84 -16.10
C LEU A 168 -55.01 14.37 -16.67
N ALA A 169 -54.93 15.69 -16.88
CA ALA A 169 -53.69 16.34 -17.25
C ALA A 169 -53.50 17.67 -16.52
N LEU A 170 -52.25 18.00 -16.23
CA LEU A 170 -51.81 19.25 -15.59
C LEU A 170 -50.68 19.84 -16.41
N THR A 171 -50.79 21.11 -16.83
CA THR A 171 -49.71 21.82 -17.53
C THR A 171 -49.22 23.02 -16.73
N TYR A 172 -47.95 23.37 -16.91
CA TYR A 172 -47.35 24.62 -16.46
C TYR A 172 -46.44 25.19 -17.57
N ASP A 173 -46.71 26.41 -18.02
CA ASP A 173 -46.00 27.07 -19.13
C ASP A 173 -44.97 28.12 -18.66
N GLY A 174 -44.66 28.16 -17.36
CA GLY A 174 -43.84 29.20 -16.75
C GLY A 174 -44.63 30.42 -16.28
N ALA A 175 -45.93 30.51 -16.59
CA ALA A 175 -46.81 31.62 -16.24
C ALA A 175 -48.15 31.20 -15.60
N ALA A 176 -48.69 30.03 -15.95
CA ALA A 176 -49.94 29.52 -15.40
C ALA A 176 -49.95 28.00 -15.31
N LEU A 177 -50.60 27.50 -14.25
CA LEU A 177 -50.91 26.09 -14.05
C LEU A 177 -52.33 25.84 -14.58
N GLN A 178 -52.53 24.88 -15.47
CA GLN A 178 -53.84 24.59 -16.07
C GLN A 178 -54.20 23.11 -15.90
N PHE A 179 -55.44 22.84 -15.47
CA PHE A 179 -55.95 21.50 -15.23
C PHE A 179 -56.92 21.09 -16.34
N PHE A 180 -56.79 19.85 -16.78
CA PHE A 180 -57.61 19.27 -17.82
C PHE A 180 -58.25 17.98 -17.32
N VAL A 181 -59.53 17.80 -17.65
CA VAL A 181 -60.25 16.54 -17.43
C VAL A 181 -60.84 16.13 -18.77
N ASN A 182 -60.51 14.92 -19.23
CA ASN A 182 -60.93 14.38 -20.52
C ASN A 182 -60.61 15.31 -21.70
N GLY A 183 -59.39 15.89 -21.70
CA GLY A 183 -58.88 16.72 -22.78
C GLY A 183 -59.47 18.14 -22.84
N VAL A 184 -60.25 18.56 -21.84
CA VAL A 184 -60.84 19.89 -21.73
C VAL A 184 -60.27 20.62 -20.53
N GLU A 185 -59.82 21.87 -20.72
CA GLU A 185 -59.37 22.73 -19.62
C GLU A 185 -60.56 23.05 -18.69
N VAL A 186 -60.43 22.76 -17.40
CA VAL A 186 -61.48 22.96 -16.41
C VAL A 186 -61.15 24.02 -15.37
N SER A 187 -59.86 24.36 -15.19
CA SER A 187 -59.41 25.36 -14.25
C SER A 187 -57.98 25.81 -14.54
N SER A 188 -57.64 27.04 -14.12
CA SER A 188 -56.30 27.60 -14.25
C SER A 188 -55.93 28.51 -13.08
N ALA A 189 -54.63 28.60 -12.78
CA ALA A 189 -54.08 29.46 -11.74
C ALA A 189 -52.78 30.12 -12.23
N ALA A 190 -52.79 31.46 -12.32
CA ALA A 190 -51.66 32.23 -12.84
C ALA A 190 -50.59 32.49 -11.77
N ARG A 191 -49.34 32.14 -12.07
CA ARG A 191 -48.13 32.50 -11.33
C ARG A 191 -46.91 32.27 -12.20
N THR A 192 -46.04 33.27 -12.29
CA THR A 192 -44.74 33.14 -12.96
C THR A 192 -43.67 32.63 -12.01
N GLY A 193 -42.71 31.87 -12.51
CA GLY A 193 -41.54 31.41 -11.76
C GLY A 193 -41.07 30.02 -12.20
N SER A 194 -39.95 29.56 -11.63
CA SER A 194 -39.48 28.19 -11.82
C SER A 194 -40.17 27.25 -10.83
N ILE A 195 -40.42 26.02 -11.25
CA ILE A 195 -40.74 24.92 -10.35
C ILE A 195 -39.44 24.51 -9.63
N GLN A 196 -39.53 24.13 -8.37
CA GLN A 196 -38.39 23.61 -7.60
C GLN A 196 -37.91 22.24 -8.14
N THR A 197 -36.69 21.84 -7.79
CA THR A 197 -36.17 20.49 -8.07
C THR A 197 -36.01 19.70 -6.78
N SER A 198 -35.79 18.39 -6.89
CA SER A 198 -35.63 17.50 -5.75
C SER A 198 -34.91 16.23 -6.18
N SER A 199 -34.01 15.71 -5.35
CA SER A 199 -33.30 14.44 -5.60
C SER A 199 -34.08 13.19 -5.15
N ASN A 200 -35.27 13.35 -4.58
CA ASN A 200 -36.15 12.22 -4.24
C ASN A 200 -36.74 11.59 -5.51
N PRO A 201 -37.01 10.28 -5.55
CA PRO A 201 -37.58 9.61 -6.72
C PRO A 201 -38.97 10.13 -7.10
N LEU A 202 -39.37 9.87 -8.33
CA LEU A 202 -40.75 10.06 -8.80
C LEU A 202 -41.58 8.82 -8.43
N GLN A 203 -42.79 9.04 -7.92
CA GLN A 203 -43.69 7.97 -7.51
C GLN A 203 -45.01 8.04 -8.28
N ILE A 204 -45.48 6.88 -8.76
CA ILE A 204 -46.74 6.74 -9.50
C ILE A 204 -47.70 5.85 -8.71
N GLY A 205 -48.96 6.26 -8.61
CA GLY A 205 -50.03 5.54 -7.90
C GLY A 205 -50.04 5.68 -6.37
N GLY A 206 -49.18 6.53 -5.82
CA GLY A 206 -49.18 6.87 -4.41
C GLY A 206 -47.91 7.62 -4.01
N ASP A 207 -47.84 8.01 -2.75
CA ASP A 207 -46.63 8.54 -2.14
C ASP A 207 -46.30 7.80 -0.83
N SER A 208 -45.02 7.51 -0.61
CA SER A 208 -44.57 6.84 0.61
C SER A 208 -44.32 7.81 1.77
N LEU A 209 -44.26 9.13 1.50
CA LEU A 209 -43.95 10.14 2.51
C LEU A 209 -45.13 10.40 3.46
N TYR A 210 -46.34 10.50 2.90
CA TYR A 210 -47.59 10.78 3.59
C TYR A 210 -48.57 9.62 3.52
N GLY A 211 -48.28 8.58 2.73
CA GLY A 211 -49.09 7.37 2.63
C GLY A 211 -50.40 7.57 1.88
N GLN A 212 -50.39 8.35 0.80
CA GLN A 212 -51.56 8.76 0.03
C GLN A 212 -51.80 7.86 -1.19
N TYR A 213 -51.81 6.56 -0.97
CA TYR A 213 -51.92 5.54 -2.02
C TYR A 213 -53.27 5.54 -2.74
N PHE A 214 -53.24 5.50 -4.07
CA PHE A 214 -54.41 5.43 -4.94
C PHE A 214 -55.02 4.02 -4.93
N ALA A 215 -56.36 3.96 -5.03
CA ALA A 215 -57.10 2.70 -5.17
C ALA A 215 -57.84 2.70 -6.51
N GLY A 216 -57.47 1.80 -7.43
CA GLY A 216 -58.05 1.74 -8.77
C GLY A 216 -57.03 1.34 -9.83
N LEU A 217 -57.36 1.60 -11.10
CA LEU A 217 -56.45 1.37 -12.23
C LEU A 217 -55.81 2.68 -12.70
N ILE A 218 -54.52 2.62 -13.04
CA ILE A 218 -53.80 3.68 -13.75
C ILE A 218 -53.30 3.10 -15.07
N ASP A 219 -53.38 3.90 -16.13
CA ASP A 219 -52.88 3.59 -17.46
C ASP A 219 -52.28 4.84 -18.10
N GLU A 220 -51.41 4.66 -19.09
CA GLU A 220 -50.98 5.73 -20.00
C GLU A 220 -50.35 6.96 -19.32
N VAL A 221 -49.38 6.75 -18.44
CA VAL A 221 -48.71 7.84 -17.70
C VAL A 221 -47.71 8.54 -18.60
N ARG A 222 -47.80 9.87 -18.70
CA ARG A 222 -46.84 10.71 -19.43
C ARG A 222 -46.36 11.88 -18.60
N VAL A 223 -45.07 12.20 -18.71
CA VAL A 223 -44.46 13.41 -18.14
C VAL A 223 -43.68 14.13 -19.23
N TYR A 224 -43.96 15.42 -19.39
CA TYR A 224 -43.24 16.30 -20.29
C TYR A 224 -42.53 17.42 -19.52
N ASN A 225 -41.36 17.84 -19.99
CA ASN A 225 -40.61 18.99 -19.47
C ASN A 225 -41.04 20.34 -20.08
N ARG A 226 -42.24 20.39 -20.66
CA ARG A 226 -42.88 21.58 -21.21
C ARG A 226 -44.39 21.50 -21.04
N ALA A 227 -45.07 22.64 -21.14
CA ALA A 227 -46.52 22.66 -21.31
C ALA A 227 -46.90 22.12 -22.70
N LEU A 228 -47.85 21.18 -22.73
CA LEU A 228 -48.56 20.77 -23.93
C LEU A 228 -49.72 21.72 -24.21
N SER A 229 -50.00 21.93 -25.50
CA SER A 229 -51.23 22.59 -25.94
C SER A 229 -52.44 21.67 -25.76
N SER A 230 -53.64 22.24 -25.71
CA SER A 230 -54.88 21.45 -25.61
C SER A 230 -55.05 20.43 -26.74
N ALA A 231 -54.50 20.71 -27.93
CA ALA A 231 -54.54 19.78 -29.06
C ALA A 231 -53.61 18.57 -28.84
N GLU A 232 -52.43 18.80 -28.24
CA GLU A 232 -51.50 17.72 -27.87
C GLU A 232 -52.08 16.86 -26.75
N ILE A 233 -52.67 17.47 -25.71
CA ILE A 233 -53.37 16.73 -24.63
C ILE A 233 -54.51 15.87 -25.19
N GLN A 234 -55.28 16.41 -26.15
CA GLN A 234 -56.35 15.65 -26.81
C GLN A 234 -55.81 14.54 -27.70
N ASN A 235 -54.64 14.71 -28.32
CA ASN A 235 -53.98 13.65 -29.06
C ASN A 235 -53.55 12.52 -28.10
N ASP A 236 -52.82 12.85 -27.04
CA ASP A 236 -52.27 11.88 -26.09
C ASP A 236 -53.37 11.07 -25.40
N MET A 237 -54.45 11.75 -25.00
CA MET A 237 -55.63 11.08 -24.45
C MET A 237 -56.23 10.01 -25.39
N ASN A 238 -56.07 10.16 -26.71
CA ASN A 238 -56.64 9.29 -27.73
C ASN A 238 -55.65 8.27 -28.33
N THR A 239 -54.38 8.30 -27.93
CA THR A 239 -53.34 7.40 -28.43
C THR A 239 -52.64 6.69 -27.28
N GLY A 240 -52.53 5.36 -27.34
CA GLY A 240 -51.78 4.60 -26.34
C GLY A 240 -50.27 4.85 -26.42
N VAL A 241 -49.54 4.76 -25.30
CA VAL A 241 -48.09 4.86 -25.22
C VAL A 241 -47.55 3.70 -26.05
N GLN A 242 -46.87 4.03 -27.15
CA GLN A 242 -46.16 3.05 -27.96
C GLN A 242 -44.72 3.02 -27.48
N VAL A 243 -44.21 1.83 -27.13
CA VAL A 243 -42.76 1.63 -27.06
C VAL A 243 -42.23 1.88 -28.46
N ILE A 244 -41.50 2.97 -28.67
CA ILE A 244 -40.87 3.23 -29.98
C ILE A 244 -39.71 2.24 -30.06
N PRO A 245 -39.73 1.25 -30.98
CA PRO A 245 -38.57 0.37 -31.14
C PRO A 245 -37.42 1.25 -31.61
N ASP A 246 -36.28 1.16 -30.95
CA ASP A 246 -35.09 1.81 -31.47
C ASP A 246 -34.79 1.23 -32.85
N SER A 247 -34.75 2.09 -33.85
CA SER A 247 -34.47 1.73 -35.24
C SER A 247 -33.19 2.37 -35.76
N THR A 248 -32.46 3.06 -34.88
CA THR A 248 -31.19 3.70 -35.22
C THR A 248 -30.08 2.69 -34.91
N PRO A 249 -29.28 2.26 -35.90
CA PRO A 249 -28.15 1.38 -35.63
C PRO A 249 -27.02 2.12 -34.90
N PRO A 250 -26.21 1.38 -34.10
CA PRO A 250 -25.04 1.96 -33.45
C PRO A 250 -24.01 2.44 -34.48
N VAL A 251 -23.18 3.41 -34.12
CA VAL A 251 -21.99 3.81 -34.89
C VAL A 251 -20.77 3.12 -34.27
N VAL A 252 -19.90 2.52 -35.09
CA VAL A 252 -18.67 1.85 -34.64
C VAL A 252 -17.50 2.16 -35.56
N ALA A 253 -16.29 2.25 -34.99
CA ALA A 253 -15.05 2.42 -35.75
C ALA A 253 -13.88 1.68 -35.07
N ILE A 254 -13.12 0.92 -35.86
CA ILE A 254 -11.85 0.33 -35.40
C ILE A 254 -10.81 1.44 -35.23
N THR A 255 -10.31 1.59 -34.00
CA THR A 255 -9.32 2.59 -33.59
C THR A 255 -7.89 2.08 -33.73
N ALA A 256 -7.68 0.77 -33.59
CA ALA A 256 -6.42 0.10 -33.92
C ALA A 256 -6.69 -1.37 -34.31
N PRO A 257 -5.92 -1.96 -35.23
CA PRO A 257 -4.89 -1.33 -36.06
C PRO A 257 -5.46 -0.37 -37.13
N GLN A 258 -4.59 0.45 -37.73
CA GLN A 258 -4.96 1.38 -38.81
C GLN A 258 -5.15 0.65 -40.15
N GLU A 259 -5.80 1.29 -41.11
CA GLU A 259 -5.97 0.75 -42.47
C GLU A 259 -4.62 0.44 -43.11
N ALA A 260 -4.52 -0.74 -43.74
CA ALA A 260 -3.32 -1.29 -44.36
C ALA A 260 -2.11 -1.45 -43.41
N ALA A 261 -2.34 -1.47 -42.09
CA ALA A 261 -1.27 -1.73 -41.13
C ALA A 261 -0.69 -3.14 -41.32
N THR A 262 0.64 -3.23 -41.28
CA THR A 262 1.36 -4.49 -41.19
C THR A 262 1.36 -4.98 -39.75
N VAL A 263 0.87 -6.19 -39.52
CA VAL A 263 0.70 -6.77 -38.19
C VAL A 263 1.38 -8.13 -38.08
N THR A 264 1.90 -8.43 -36.90
CA THR A 264 2.59 -9.70 -36.59
C THR A 264 2.62 -9.93 -35.07
N GLY A 265 2.70 -11.19 -34.64
CA GLY A 265 2.57 -11.58 -33.23
C GLY A 265 1.18 -11.35 -32.64
N THR A 266 1.09 -11.10 -31.34
CA THR A 266 -0.17 -10.78 -30.67
C THR A 266 -0.41 -9.27 -30.70
N ILE A 267 -1.55 -8.85 -31.24
CA ILE A 267 -1.97 -7.44 -31.27
C ILE A 267 -3.33 -7.27 -30.59
N ASN A 268 -3.64 -6.06 -30.14
CA ASN A 268 -5.00 -5.72 -29.74
C ASN A 268 -5.73 -5.06 -30.91
N VAL A 269 -6.93 -5.55 -31.21
CA VAL A 269 -7.90 -4.88 -32.08
C VAL A 269 -8.85 -4.11 -31.17
N THR A 270 -8.98 -2.81 -31.38
CA THR A 270 -9.78 -1.92 -30.51
C THR A 270 -10.80 -1.15 -31.33
N ALA A 271 -11.94 -0.83 -30.74
CA ALA A 271 -12.98 -0.03 -31.38
C ALA A 271 -13.69 0.92 -30.43
N ASP A 272 -14.17 2.03 -30.98
CA ASP A 272 -15.12 2.92 -30.31
C ASP A 272 -16.51 2.68 -30.91
N ALA A 273 -17.54 2.65 -30.05
CA ALA A 273 -18.93 2.53 -30.48
C ALA A 273 -19.86 3.42 -29.65
N THR A 274 -20.86 4.02 -30.30
CA THR A 274 -21.85 4.91 -29.68
C THR A 274 -23.23 4.70 -30.29
N ASP A 275 -24.28 4.92 -29.52
CA ASP A 275 -25.66 4.78 -29.96
C ASP A 275 -26.59 5.72 -29.17
N ASN A 276 -27.80 6.02 -29.68
CA ASN A 276 -28.79 6.87 -29.01
C ASN A 276 -29.46 6.23 -27.80
N VAL A 277 -29.57 4.90 -27.75
CA VAL A 277 -30.12 4.13 -26.61
C VAL A 277 -29.05 3.27 -25.94
N GLY A 278 -27.91 3.08 -26.59
CA GLY A 278 -26.68 2.52 -26.00
C GLY A 278 -26.23 1.24 -26.71
N VAL A 279 -24.91 1.02 -26.71
CA VAL A 279 -24.29 -0.15 -27.34
C VAL A 279 -24.26 -1.30 -26.35
N VAL A 280 -24.79 -2.46 -26.76
CA VAL A 280 -24.83 -3.69 -25.97
C VAL A 280 -23.57 -4.53 -26.13
N GLY A 281 -22.90 -4.46 -27.29
CA GLY A 281 -21.63 -5.14 -27.48
C GLY A 281 -21.01 -4.93 -28.85
N VAL A 282 -19.72 -5.27 -28.95
CA VAL A 282 -18.92 -5.26 -30.17
C VAL A 282 -18.29 -6.62 -30.38
N GLN A 283 -18.63 -7.28 -31.48
CA GLN A 283 -17.99 -8.51 -31.91
C GLN A 283 -16.86 -8.19 -32.90
N PHE A 284 -15.66 -8.64 -32.60
CA PHE A 284 -14.52 -8.57 -33.52
C PHE A 284 -14.40 -9.85 -34.33
N LEU A 285 -14.16 -9.71 -35.64
CA LEU A 285 -14.00 -10.82 -36.59
C LEU A 285 -12.76 -10.60 -37.46
N LEU A 286 -12.17 -11.71 -37.91
CA LEU A 286 -11.13 -11.79 -38.93
C LEU A 286 -11.68 -12.62 -40.08
N ASP A 287 -11.79 -12.05 -41.27
CA ASP A 287 -12.38 -12.68 -42.47
C ASP A 287 -13.72 -13.38 -42.16
N ASP A 288 -14.61 -12.65 -41.48
CA ASP A 288 -15.93 -13.10 -41.01
C ASP A 288 -15.92 -14.21 -39.93
N VAL A 289 -14.76 -14.58 -39.39
CA VAL A 289 -14.61 -15.52 -38.28
C VAL A 289 -14.39 -14.78 -36.96
N PRO A 290 -15.16 -15.04 -35.89
CA PRO A 290 -14.97 -14.37 -34.60
C PRO A 290 -13.55 -14.57 -34.03
N LEU A 291 -12.92 -13.47 -33.63
CA LEU A 291 -11.60 -13.48 -32.96
C LEU A 291 -11.69 -13.87 -31.48
N GLY A 292 -12.89 -13.87 -30.91
CA GLY A 292 -13.16 -14.18 -29.51
C GLY A 292 -14.65 -14.05 -29.19
N ALA A 293 -14.99 -14.13 -27.91
CA ALA A 293 -16.31 -13.75 -27.43
C ALA A 293 -16.56 -12.26 -27.71
N GLU A 294 -17.82 -11.90 -27.84
CA GLU A 294 -18.22 -10.50 -27.96
C GLU A 294 -17.83 -9.70 -26.71
N ASP A 295 -17.34 -8.50 -26.92
CA ASP A 295 -17.03 -7.56 -25.85
C ASP A 295 -18.25 -6.70 -25.51
N THR A 296 -18.77 -6.83 -24.29
CA THR A 296 -19.96 -6.12 -23.81
C THR A 296 -19.64 -4.89 -22.97
N GLN A 297 -18.35 -4.55 -22.78
CA GLN A 297 -17.94 -3.45 -21.92
C GLN A 297 -16.91 -2.54 -22.60
N ALA A 298 -17.24 -1.26 -22.74
CA ALA A 298 -16.27 -0.27 -23.21
C ALA A 298 -15.14 -0.05 -22.17
N PRO A 299 -13.87 0.17 -22.61
CA PRO A 299 -13.42 0.27 -24.01
C PRO A 299 -13.32 -1.09 -24.71
N TYR A 300 -13.86 -1.18 -25.93
CA TYR A 300 -14.00 -2.45 -26.64
C TYR A 300 -12.66 -2.91 -27.24
N SER A 301 -12.27 -4.14 -26.93
CA SER A 301 -11.01 -4.70 -27.45
C SER A 301 -10.99 -6.23 -27.49
N VAL A 302 -10.18 -6.78 -28.40
CA VAL A 302 -9.82 -8.21 -28.41
C VAL A 302 -8.33 -8.38 -28.69
N ALA A 303 -7.69 -9.30 -27.97
CA ALA A 303 -6.34 -9.74 -28.30
C ALA A 303 -6.41 -10.76 -29.45
N TRP A 304 -5.67 -10.51 -30.52
CA TRP A 304 -5.57 -11.37 -31.69
C TRP A 304 -4.13 -11.88 -31.86
N ASP A 305 -3.98 -13.21 -31.84
CA ASP A 305 -2.76 -13.88 -32.24
C ASP A 305 -2.71 -14.03 -33.78
N THR A 306 -1.96 -13.14 -34.43
CA THR A 306 -1.82 -13.12 -35.90
C THR A 306 -1.11 -14.36 -36.45
N THR A 307 -0.42 -15.15 -35.61
CA THR A 307 0.27 -16.38 -36.06
C THR A 307 -0.70 -17.48 -36.49
N THR A 308 -1.97 -17.35 -36.10
CA THR A 308 -3.06 -18.26 -36.51
C THR A 308 -3.64 -17.93 -37.88
N ALA A 309 -3.28 -16.78 -38.47
CA ALA A 309 -3.69 -16.36 -39.80
C ALA A 309 -2.60 -16.67 -40.84
N SER A 310 -3.01 -16.91 -42.08
CA SER A 310 -2.08 -17.03 -43.20
C SER A 310 -1.36 -15.71 -43.45
N ARG A 311 -0.23 -15.75 -44.15
CA ARG A 311 0.38 -14.52 -44.66
C ARG A 311 -0.52 -13.87 -45.72
N GLY A 312 -0.70 -12.54 -45.64
CA GLY A 312 -1.43 -11.77 -46.65
C GLY A 312 -2.38 -10.73 -46.09
N ASN A 313 -3.28 -10.22 -46.94
CA ASN A 313 -4.29 -9.25 -46.52
C ASN A 313 -5.46 -9.96 -45.84
N HIS A 314 -5.84 -9.47 -44.68
CA HIS A 314 -6.99 -9.93 -43.90
C HIS A 314 -7.93 -8.77 -43.58
N VAL A 315 -9.22 -9.06 -43.47
CA VAL A 315 -10.25 -8.08 -43.12
C VAL A 315 -10.63 -8.24 -41.66
N LEU A 316 -10.37 -7.21 -40.86
CA LEU A 316 -10.92 -7.05 -39.52
C LEU A 316 -12.28 -6.38 -39.60
N THR A 317 -13.27 -6.97 -38.92
CA THR A 317 -14.61 -6.40 -38.79
C THR A 317 -14.92 -6.15 -37.31
N ALA A 318 -15.35 -4.94 -36.97
CA ALA A 318 -16.00 -4.64 -35.71
C ALA A 318 -17.50 -4.49 -35.95
N ARG A 319 -18.29 -5.41 -35.39
CA ARG A 319 -19.75 -5.44 -35.48
C ARG A 319 -20.35 -5.00 -34.17
N ALA A 320 -20.90 -3.79 -34.11
CA ALA A 320 -21.59 -3.28 -32.93
C ALA A 320 -23.08 -3.60 -32.98
N ARG A 321 -23.68 -3.87 -31.81
CA ARG A 321 -25.13 -3.98 -31.65
C ARG A 321 -25.67 -3.16 -30.49
N ASP A 322 -26.92 -2.73 -30.60
CA ASP A 322 -27.69 -2.14 -29.50
C ASP A 322 -28.64 -3.16 -28.83
N ALA A 323 -29.48 -2.69 -27.91
CA ALA A 323 -30.47 -3.50 -27.21
C ALA A 323 -31.69 -3.89 -28.07
N ALA A 324 -31.95 -3.13 -29.14
CA ALA A 324 -33.02 -3.42 -30.10
C ALA A 324 -32.58 -4.44 -31.18
N GLY A 325 -31.28 -4.78 -31.21
CA GLY A 325 -30.70 -5.72 -32.16
C GLY A 325 -30.30 -5.08 -33.48
N ASN A 326 -30.25 -3.75 -33.58
CA ASN A 326 -29.70 -3.09 -34.76
C ASN A 326 -28.18 -3.33 -34.81
N LEU A 327 -27.64 -3.47 -36.02
CA LEU A 327 -26.24 -3.83 -36.25
C LEU A 327 -25.57 -2.84 -37.19
N THR A 328 -24.31 -2.53 -36.89
CA THR A 328 -23.40 -1.83 -37.81
C THR A 328 -22.05 -2.51 -37.83
N ASP A 329 -21.52 -2.69 -39.04
CA ASP A 329 -20.17 -3.20 -39.26
C ASP A 329 -19.23 -2.07 -39.66
N PHE A 330 -18.01 -2.10 -39.12
CA PHE A 330 -16.89 -1.33 -39.60
C PHE A 330 -15.74 -2.25 -39.98
N LEU A 331 -15.15 -2.05 -41.16
CA LEU A 331 -14.13 -2.91 -41.73
C LEU A 331 -12.77 -2.19 -41.78
N ARG A 332 -11.69 -2.96 -41.58
CA ARG A 332 -10.29 -2.58 -41.81
C ARG A 332 -9.58 -3.68 -42.55
N THR A 333 -8.80 -3.36 -43.57
CA THR A 333 -7.85 -4.33 -44.13
C THR A 333 -6.47 -4.17 -43.47
N VAL A 334 -5.87 -5.28 -43.06
CA VAL A 334 -4.51 -5.34 -42.50
C VAL A 334 -3.66 -6.34 -43.27
N MET A 335 -2.35 -6.18 -43.24
CA MET A 335 -1.41 -7.13 -43.84
C MET A 335 -0.72 -7.95 -42.74
N VAL A 336 -1.00 -9.25 -42.69
CA VAL A 336 -0.32 -10.19 -41.80
C VAL A 336 0.97 -10.64 -42.47
N VAL A 337 2.09 -10.43 -41.79
CA VAL A 337 3.43 -10.87 -42.23
C VAL A 337 4.09 -11.73 -41.15
N PRO A 338 4.93 -12.72 -41.52
CA PRO A 338 5.80 -13.37 -40.55
C PRO A 338 6.79 -12.37 -39.98
N LYS A 339 7.41 -12.67 -38.83
CA LYS A 339 8.43 -11.85 -38.19
C LYS A 339 9.68 -12.67 -37.87
N LEU A 340 10.86 -12.14 -38.21
CA LEU A 340 12.14 -12.64 -37.66
C LEU A 340 12.24 -12.23 -36.18
N VAL A 341 12.80 -13.09 -35.35
CA VAL A 341 13.16 -12.76 -33.96
C VAL A 341 14.58 -13.21 -33.71
N ILE A 342 15.46 -12.30 -33.34
CA ILE A 342 16.84 -12.63 -32.95
C ILE A 342 16.81 -13.08 -31.50
N THR A 343 17.25 -14.32 -31.25
CA THR A 343 17.29 -14.92 -29.91
C THR A 343 18.68 -14.83 -29.28
N PHE A 344 19.73 -14.64 -30.08
CA PHE A 344 21.06 -14.29 -29.61
C PHE A 344 21.84 -13.51 -30.69
N PRO A 345 22.56 -12.43 -30.36
CA PRO A 345 22.67 -11.80 -29.04
C PRO A 345 21.33 -11.23 -28.55
N THR A 346 21.13 -11.20 -27.24
CA THR A 346 19.91 -10.65 -26.65
C THR A 346 19.91 -9.13 -26.73
N ASN A 347 18.74 -8.52 -26.85
CA ASN A 347 18.62 -7.07 -26.87
C ASN A 347 19.12 -6.46 -25.54
N ASN A 348 19.99 -5.47 -25.64
CA ASN A 348 20.81 -4.87 -24.57
C ASN A 348 21.74 -5.87 -23.85
N GLY A 349 21.99 -7.04 -24.43
CA GLY A 349 22.90 -8.04 -23.87
C GLY A 349 24.36 -7.64 -24.02
N THR A 350 25.20 -8.22 -23.16
CA THR A 350 26.67 -8.14 -23.27
C THR A 350 27.22 -9.47 -23.76
N VAL A 351 28.07 -9.43 -24.78
CA VAL A 351 28.74 -10.62 -25.32
C VAL A 351 30.25 -10.51 -25.08
N THR A 352 30.83 -11.54 -24.47
CA THR A 352 32.26 -11.61 -24.08
C THR A 352 33.06 -12.61 -24.92
N SER A 353 32.38 -13.39 -25.78
CA SER A 353 33.00 -14.41 -26.63
C SER A 353 33.63 -13.80 -27.88
N SER A 354 34.83 -14.23 -28.24
CA SER A 354 35.53 -13.82 -29.48
C SER A 354 34.79 -14.16 -30.77
N THR A 355 33.80 -15.06 -30.69
CA THR A 355 32.90 -15.46 -31.80
C THR A 355 31.46 -15.41 -31.30
N ILE A 356 30.56 -14.78 -32.06
CA ILE A 356 29.13 -14.69 -31.76
C ILE A 356 28.36 -15.54 -32.75
N ASN A 357 27.73 -16.61 -32.28
CA ASN A 357 26.84 -17.45 -33.08
C ASN A 357 25.43 -16.89 -33.01
N VAL A 358 25.03 -16.09 -34.00
CA VAL A 358 23.70 -15.48 -34.07
C VAL A 358 22.66 -16.58 -34.15
N ALA A 359 21.68 -16.51 -33.25
CA ALA A 359 20.53 -17.39 -33.22
C ALA A 359 19.27 -16.57 -33.48
N TYR A 360 18.35 -17.14 -34.26
CA TYR A 360 17.06 -16.51 -34.56
C TYR A 360 15.96 -17.57 -34.69
N THR A 361 14.73 -17.10 -34.61
CA THR A 361 13.52 -17.87 -34.90
C THR A 361 12.55 -17.01 -35.73
N THR A 362 11.43 -17.57 -36.14
CA THR A 362 10.39 -16.86 -36.89
C THR A 362 9.03 -17.04 -36.21
N ILE A 363 8.22 -15.99 -36.24
CA ILE A 363 6.84 -15.97 -35.75
C ILE A 363 5.90 -15.84 -36.95
N GLY A 364 4.87 -16.68 -37.01
CA GLY A 364 3.85 -16.65 -38.08
C GLY A 364 4.19 -17.51 -39.31
N ASP A 365 3.38 -17.38 -40.35
CA ASP A 365 3.49 -18.16 -41.59
C ASP A 365 4.64 -17.64 -42.47
N VAL A 366 5.73 -18.40 -42.52
CA VAL A 366 6.94 -18.11 -43.32
C VAL A 366 6.86 -18.67 -44.75
N THR A 367 5.70 -19.17 -45.18
CA THR A 367 5.55 -19.70 -46.54
C THR A 367 5.92 -18.63 -47.57
N GLY A 368 6.87 -18.97 -48.45
CA GLY A 368 7.37 -18.07 -49.50
C GLY A 368 8.51 -17.14 -49.08
N ILE A 369 9.00 -17.16 -47.84
CA ILE A 369 10.25 -16.48 -47.48
C ILE A 369 11.43 -17.25 -48.10
N ASP A 370 12.29 -16.56 -48.85
CA ASP A 370 13.38 -17.18 -49.61
C ASP A 370 14.74 -17.06 -48.89
N HIS A 371 14.97 -15.96 -48.16
CA HIS A 371 16.25 -15.64 -47.51
C HIS A 371 16.05 -14.83 -46.21
N VAL A 372 17.06 -14.84 -45.33
CA VAL A 372 17.21 -13.91 -44.20
C VAL A 372 18.46 -13.07 -44.47
N HIS A 373 18.40 -11.75 -44.31
CA HIS A 373 19.58 -10.87 -44.43
C HIS A 373 19.87 -10.22 -43.09
N PHE A 374 21.14 -10.22 -42.70
CA PHE A 374 21.62 -9.56 -41.50
C PHE A 374 22.48 -8.34 -41.83
N PHE A 375 22.38 -7.32 -40.99
CA PHE A 375 23.19 -6.11 -41.00
C PHE A 375 23.78 -5.92 -39.62
N LEU A 376 25.09 -5.76 -39.54
CA LEU A 376 25.79 -5.35 -38.33
C LEU A 376 26.21 -3.90 -38.49
N ASP A 377 25.73 -3.03 -37.60
CA ASP A 377 25.96 -1.58 -37.64
C ASP A 377 25.63 -0.94 -38.99
N GLY A 378 24.60 -1.47 -39.66
CA GLY A 378 24.16 -1.03 -40.99
C GLY A 378 25.01 -1.54 -42.15
N VAL A 379 26.04 -2.35 -41.89
CA VAL A 379 26.83 -3.03 -42.91
C VAL A 379 26.28 -4.44 -43.11
N GLU A 380 25.98 -4.79 -44.36
CA GLU A 380 25.49 -6.12 -44.71
C GLU A 380 26.52 -7.19 -44.34
N VAL A 381 26.08 -8.17 -43.55
CA VAL A 381 26.83 -9.38 -43.22
C VAL A 381 26.11 -10.54 -43.91
N ASN A 382 26.70 -11.06 -44.99
CA ASN A 382 26.06 -12.08 -45.83
C ASN A 382 25.91 -13.42 -45.09
N ASP A 383 24.74 -14.05 -45.17
CA ASP A 383 24.56 -15.48 -44.87
C ASP A 383 23.64 -16.16 -45.93
N PRO A 384 24.11 -17.20 -46.65
CA PRO A 384 23.30 -17.95 -47.61
C PRO A 384 22.60 -19.17 -46.96
N THR A 385 21.29 -19.29 -47.23
CA THR A 385 20.32 -20.37 -46.90
C THR A 385 19.60 -20.30 -45.55
N PHE A 386 18.29 -20.59 -45.58
CA PHE A 386 17.30 -20.53 -44.48
C PHE A 386 17.59 -21.49 -43.29
N ASP A 387 18.71 -22.23 -43.30
CA ASP A 387 19.11 -23.22 -42.29
C ASP A 387 20.52 -23.00 -41.68
N GLY A 388 21.19 -21.89 -41.98
CA GLY A 388 22.58 -21.59 -41.56
C GLY A 388 22.70 -20.73 -40.30
N SER A 389 23.75 -21.03 -39.50
CA SER A 389 24.18 -20.24 -38.35
C SER A 389 25.10 -19.10 -38.80
N LEU A 390 24.75 -17.85 -38.51
CA LEU A 390 25.61 -16.69 -38.75
C LEU A 390 26.63 -16.57 -37.61
N GLU A 391 27.92 -16.65 -37.94
CA GLU A 391 29.01 -16.34 -37.01
C GLU A 391 29.55 -14.92 -37.24
N LEU A 392 29.56 -14.09 -36.21
CA LEU A 392 30.26 -12.80 -36.21
C LEU A 392 31.61 -12.95 -35.50
N THR A 393 32.69 -12.51 -36.15
CA THR A 393 34.06 -12.50 -35.61
C THR A 393 34.66 -11.10 -35.69
N ASP A 394 35.77 -10.89 -34.98
CA ASP A 394 36.60 -9.68 -35.06
C ASP A 394 35.86 -8.35 -34.78
N LEU A 395 34.90 -8.40 -33.85
CA LEU A 395 34.18 -7.22 -33.38
C LEU A 395 35.08 -6.33 -32.52
N ASN A 396 34.90 -5.01 -32.62
CA ASN A 396 35.58 -4.06 -31.73
C ASN A 396 34.79 -3.94 -30.43
N ALA A 397 35.47 -3.73 -29.30
CA ALA A 397 34.76 -3.49 -28.04
C ALA A 397 33.86 -2.25 -28.17
N GLY A 398 32.61 -2.36 -27.72
CA GLY A 398 31.62 -1.29 -27.80
C GLY A 398 30.22 -1.75 -28.21
N PRO A 399 29.28 -0.80 -28.35
CA PRO A 399 27.92 -1.08 -28.75
C PRO A 399 27.84 -1.43 -30.24
N HIS A 400 27.01 -2.43 -30.54
CA HIS A 400 26.69 -2.90 -31.88
C HIS A 400 25.18 -3.05 -32.04
N VAL A 401 24.69 -2.89 -33.28
CA VAL A 401 23.30 -3.16 -33.65
C VAL A 401 23.27 -4.24 -34.71
N LEU A 402 22.68 -5.39 -34.37
CA LEU A 402 22.39 -6.45 -35.33
C LEU A 402 20.93 -6.33 -35.76
N THR A 403 20.71 -6.13 -37.05
CA THR A 403 19.37 -6.10 -37.66
C THR A 403 19.22 -7.27 -38.60
N GLY A 404 18.12 -8.00 -38.53
CA GLY A 404 17.81 -9.10 -39.44
C GLY A 404 16.46 -8.89 -40.12
N PHE A 405 16.35 -9.25 -41.40
CA PHE A 405 15.10 -9.16 -42.17
C PHE A 405 14.75 -10.49 -42.80
N LEU A 406 13.46 -10.83 -42.83
CA LEU A 406 12.91 -11.85 -43.73
C LEU A 406 12.71 -11.22 -45.11
N LEU A 407 13.16 -11.92 -46.16
CA LEU A 407 12.97 -11.49 -47.54
C LEU A 407 12.05 -12.43 -48.31
N HIS A 408 11.12 -11.84 -49.04
CA HIS A 408 10.31 -12.50 -50.06
C HIS A 408 10.62 -11.86 -51.42
N SER A 409 11.05 -12.64 -52.43
CA SER A 409 11.30 -12.09 -53.78
C SER A 409 12.20 -10.82 -53.80
N ALA A 410 13.18 -10.75 -52.89
CA ALA A 410 14.11 -9.63 -52.67
C ALA A 410 13.53 -8.34 -52.03
N GLU A 411 12.28 -8.35 -51.55
CA GLU A 411 11.71 -7.27 -50.74
C GLU A 411 11.73 -7.67 -49.25
N ALA A 412 12.19 -6.75 -48.39
CA ALA A 412 12.19 -6.95 -46.94
C ALA A 412 10.78 -6.78 -46.38
N GLU A 413 10.27 -7.79 -45.69
CA GLU A 413 8.87 -7.80 -45.22
C GLU A 413 8.74 -7.38 -43.77
N SER A 414 9.63 -7.90 -42.94
CA SER A 414 9.68 -7.64 -41.51
C SER A 414 11.06 -8.02 -40.98
N GLY A 415 11.44 -7.44 -39.86
CA GLY A 415 12.72 -7.71 -39.26
C GLY A 415 12.72 -7.56 -37.76
N ASP A 416 13.85 -7.90 -37.17
CA ASP A 416 14.16 -7.64 -35.77
C ASP A 416 15.46 -6.85 -35.69
N ALA A 417 15.61 -6.07 -34.63
CA ALA A 417 16.85 -5.37 -34.35
C ALA A 417 17.20 -5.55 -32.87
N VAL A 418 18.39 -6.04 -32.60
CA VAL A 418 18.94 -6.16 -31.26
C VAL A 418 20.16 -5.27 -31.14
N SER A 419 20.19 -4.45 -30.10
CA SER A 419 21.41 -3.75 -29.69
C SER A 419 22.15 -4.64 -28.71
N PHE A 420 23.46 -4.76 -28.81
CA PHE A 420 24.27 -5.51 -27.84
C PHE A 420 25.62 -4.82 -27.66
N SER A 421 26.29 -5.06 -26.53
CA SER A 421 27.66 -4.57 -26.31
C SER A 421 28.63 -5.73 -26.40
N PHE A 422 29.65 -5.59 -27.23
CA PHE A 422 30.79 -6.50 -27.23
C PHE A 422 31.84 -5.98 -26.24
N VAL A 423 32.28 -6.83 -25.33
CA VAL A 423 33.37 -6.51 -24.40
C VAL A 423 34.47 -7.55 -24.53
N LEU A 424 35.72 -7.10 -24.46
CA LEU A 424 36.86 -8.01 -24.44
C LEU A 424 36.89 -8.75 -23.09
N PRO A 425 37.31 -10.03 -23.04
CA PRO A 425 37.45 -10.77 -21.80
C PRO A 425 38.52 -10.12 -20.92
N ASP A 426 38.13 -9.74 -19.71
CA ASP A 426 39.02 -9.18 -18.70
C ASP A 426 39.78 -10.29 -17.95
N ASN A 427 41.10 -10.18 -17.93
CA ASN A 427 42.00 -11.15 -17.31
C ASN A 427 42.95 -10.50 -16.30
N THR A 428 42.76 -9.23 -15.96
CA THR A 428 43.61 -8.49 -15.02
C THR A 428 43.00 -8.57 -13.62
N PRO A 429 43.67 -9.10 -12.59
CA PRO A 429 43.12 -9.06 -11.23
C PRO A 429 43.12 -7.66 -10.62
N PRO A 430 42.12 -7.35 -9.77
CA PRO A 430 42.06 -6.06 -9.09
C PRO A 430 43.21 -5.87 -8.09
N SER A 431 43.45 -4.63 -7.68
CA SER A 431 44.32 -4.26 -6.56
C SER A 431 43.48 -3.88 -5.35
N VAL A 432 43.92 -4.22 -4.12
CA VAL A 432 43.16 -3.94 -2.88
C VAL A 432 44.06 -3.70 -1.67
N ALA A 433 43.63 -2.79 -0.79
CA ALA A 433 44.28 -2.51 0.49
C ALA A 433 43.26 -2.08 1.55
N VAL A 434 43.38 -2.61 2.77
CA VAL A 434 42.66 -2.08 3.94
C VAL A 434 43.28 -0.73 4.30
N THR A 435 42.46 0.32 4.34
CA THR A 435 42.87 1.71 4.59
C THR A 435 42.56 2.18 6.00
N ALA A 436 41.59 1.56 6.68
CA ALA A 436 41.31 1.75 8.09
C ALA A 436 40.76 0.43 8.69
N PRO A 437 40.99 0.15 9.98
CA PRO A 437 41.84 0.88 10.92
C PRO A 437 43.33 0.81 10.53
N ALA A 438 44.16 1.71 11.09
CA ALA A 438 45.59 1.71 10.82
C ALA A 438 46.29 0.48 11.42
N ASN A 439 47.36 0.00 10.78
CA ASN A 439 48.16 -1.10 11.30
C ASN A 439 48.71 -0.79 12.71
N GLY A 440 48.42 -1.66 13.66
CA GLY A 440 48.72 -1.55 15.08
C GLY A 440 47.62 -0.90 15.92
N ALA A 441 46.46 -0.54 15.35
CA ALA A 441 45.36 0.09 16.09
C ALA A 441 44.75 -0.85 17.14
N THR A 442 44.32 -0.28 18.26
CA THR A 442 43.46 -0.96 19.23
C THR A 442 42.01 -0.63 18.89
N VAL A 443 41.16 -1.66 18.82
CA VAL A 443 39.75 -1.56 18.41
C VAL A 443 38.84 -2.19 19.47
N SER A 444 37.63 -1.68 19.63
CA SER A 444 36.67 -2.11 20.65
C SER A 444 35.24 -1.79 20.23
N THR A 445 34.25 -2.52 20.77
CA THR A 445 32.82 -2.33 20.45
C THR A 445 32.54 -2.45 18.95
N SER A 446 32.21 -1.35 18.26
CA SER A 446 32.06 -1.31 16.81
C SER A 446 33.19 -0.51 16.18
N VAL A 447 33.84 -1.07 15.15
CA VAL A 447 34.89 -0.41 14.37
C VAL A 447 34.56 -0.46 12.88
N THR A 448 34.71 0.65 12.19
CA THR A 448 34.63 0.68 10.73
C THR A 448 35.94 0.19 10.11
N ILE A 449 35.84 -0.73 9.15
CA ILE A 449 36.96 -1.20 8.35
C ILE A 449 36.75 -0.67 6.93
N ASP A 450 37.66 0.16 6.47
CA ASP A 450 37.65 0.73 5.13
C ASP A 450 38.67 0.02 4.24
N ALA A 451 38.37 -0.14 2.95
CA ALA A 451 39.31 -0.60 1.95
C ALA A 451 39.27 0.24 0.66
N SER A 452 40.42 0.38 0.03
CA SER A 452 40.54 0.85 -1.35
C SER A 452 40.71 -0.34 -2.29
N ALA A 453 39.98 -0.37 -3.39
CA ALA A 453 40.22 -1.31 -4.47
C ALA A 453 40.16 -0.59 -5.83
N ALA A 454 40.96 -1.05 -6.80
CA ALA A 454 41.01 -0.50 -8.15
C ALA A 454 41.38 -1.59 -9.16
N ASP A 455 40.84 -1.47 -10.37
CA ASP A 455 40.97 -2.44 -11.45
C ASP A 455 40.96 -1.70 -12.82
N ASP A 456 41.41 -2.33 -13.91
CA ASP A 456 41.43 -1.71 -15.24
C ASP A 456 40.07 -1.71 -15.94
N VAL A 457 39.17 -2.65 -15.61
CA VAL A 457 37.78 -2.70 -16.14
C VAL A 457 36.75 -2.39 -15.05
N GLY A 458 37.02 -2.77 -13.80
CA GLY A 458 36.22 -2.35 -12.64
C GLY A 458 36.15 -3.41 -11.54
N VAL A 459 36.02 -2.94 -10.30
CA VAL A 459 35.92 -3.83 -9.12
C VAL A 459 34.46 -4.25 -8.91
N GLY A 460 34.22 -5.56 -8.89
CA GLY A 460 32.91 -6.17 -8.67
C GLY A 460 32.52 -6.32 -7.19
N GLY A 461 33.48 -6.28 -6.27
CA GLY A 461 33.23 -6.26 -4.83
C GLY A 461 34.47 -6.45 -3.97
N VAL A 462 34.35 -6.14 -2.67
CA VAL A 462 35.39 -6.30 -1.65
C VAL A 462 34.84 -7.08 -0.46
N GLN A 463 35.38 -8.27 -0.24
CA GLN A 463 35.10 -9.09 0.93
C GLN A 463 36.15 -8.80 2.01
N PHE A 464 35.72 -8.34 3.18
CA PHE A 464 36.62 -8.16 4.33
C PHE A 464 36.83 -9.48 5.05
N LEU A 465 38.01 -9.65 5.66
CA LEU A 465 38.39 -10.85 6.39
C LEU A 465 39.03 -10.52 7.74
N LEU A 466 38.67 -11.29 8.77
CA LEU A 466 39.29 -11.32 10.09
C LEU A 466 40.03 -12.65 10.24
N ASP A 467 41.35 -12.59 10.43
CA ASP A 467 42.22 -13.77 10.54
C ASP A 467 42.08 -14.77 9.37
N GLY A 468 41.75 -14.24 8.19
CA GLY A 468 41.54 -15.02 6.97
C GLY A 468 40.13 -15.60 6.80
N ILE A 469 39.22 -15.34 7.74
CA ILE A 469 37.81 -15.73 7.67
C ILE A 469 36.96 -14.53 7.23
N GLU A 470 35.95 -14.77 6.40
CA GLU A 470 35.06 -13.73 5.89
C GLU A 470 34.35 -13.01 7.04
N LEU A 471 34.47 -11.68 7.04
CA LEU A 471 33.91 -10.79 8.04
C LEU A 471 32.78 -9.99 7.39
N GLY A 472 31.54 -10.38 7.67
CA GLY A 472 30.35 -9.78 7.08
C GLY A 472 30.12 -10.16 5.61
N ALA A 473 29.06 -9.60 5.03
CA ALA A 473 28.80 -9.72 3.61
C ALA A 473 29.81 -8.88 2.80
N GLU A 474 30.05 -9.31 1.56
CA GLU A 474 30.87 -8.54 0.63
C GLU A 474 30.25 -7.18 0.30
N ASP A 475 31.08 -6.15 0.29
CA ASP A 475 30.69 -4.82 -0.14
C ASP A 475 30.88 -4.64 -1.65
N THR A 476 29.79 -4.39 -2.36
CA THR A 476 29.78 -4.22 -3.83
C THR A 476 29.81 -2.76 -4.27
N THR A 477 29.81 -1.79 -3.34
CA THR A 477 29.71 -0.37 -3.68
C THR A 477 30.85 0.45 -3.05
N ALA A 478 31.65 1.13 -3.89
CA ALA A 478 32.67 2.04 -3.38
C ALA A 478 32.04 3.33 -2.80
N PRO A 479 32.57 3.90 -1.69
CA PRO A 479 33.75 3.47 -0.94
C PRO A 479 33.49 2.21 -0.10
N TYR A 480 34.40 1.24 -0.18
CA TYR A 480 34.21 -0.07 0.45
C TYR A 480 34.45 0.01 1.95
N SER A 481 33.43 -0.34 2.72
CA SER A 481 33.43 -0.22 4.18
C SER A 481 32.48 -1.21 4.84
N ILE A 482 32.92 -1.82 5.93
CA ILE A 482 32.04 -2.57 6.83
C ILE A 482 32.13 -2.07 8.28
N SER A 483 31.03 -2.22 9.02
CA SER A 483 31.05 -2.12 10.48
C SER A 483 31.32 -3.49 11.07
N TRP A 484 32.41 -3.60 11.84
CA TRP A 484 32.77 -4.80 12.57
C TRP A 484 32.44 -4.63 14.06
N ASP A 485 31.57 -5.50 14.59
CA ASP A 485 31.41 -5.69 16.02
C ASP A 485 32.58 -6.52 16.58
N THR A 486 33.55 -5.85 17.19
CA THR A 486 34.74 -6.48 17.76
C THR A 486 34.43 -7.35 18.97
N THR A 487 33.23 -7.28 19.56
CA THR A 487 32.82 -8.16 20.68
C THR A 487 32.64 -9.62 20.24
N THR A 488 32.47 -9.84 18.95
CA THR A 488 32.42 -11.18 18.32
C THR A 488 33.80 -11.85 18.21
N ALA A 489 34.88 -11.10 18.46
CA ALA A 489 36.24 -11.60 18.47
C ALA A 489 36.83 -11.61 19.88
N SER A 490 37.77 -12.51 20.13
CA SER A 490 38.54 -12.55 21.38
C SER A 490 39.32 -11.26 21.61
N ASN A 491 39.58 -10.89 22.86
CA ASN A 491 40.54 -9.81 23.14
C ASN A 491 41.97 -10.29 22.79
N GLY A 492 42.74 -9.46 22.06
CA GLY A 492 44.08 -9.83 21.62
C GLY A 492 44.41 -9.35 20.19
N PRO A 493 45.56 -9.75 19.63
CA PRO A 493 45.95 -9.39 18.28
C PRO A 493 45.13 -10.14 17.23
N HIS A 494 44.65 -9.42 16.21
CA HIS A 494 43.92 -9.94 15.06
C HIS A 494 44.46 -9.33 13.76
N THR A 495 44.27 -10.02 12.64
CA THR A 495 44.69 -9.55 11.31
C THR A 495 43.48 -9.27 10.42
N LEU A 496 43.33 -8.03 9.98
CA LEU A 496 42.33 -7.62 9.00
C LEU A 496 42.92 -7.67 7.59
N SER A 497 42.18 -8.20 6.63
CA SER A 497 42.53 -8.11 5.20
C SER A 497 41.27 -7.93 4.37
N ALA A 498 41.44 -7.57 3.10
CA ALA A 498 40.35 -7.40 2.15
C ALA A 498 40.67 -8.15 0.85
N ARG A 499 39.70 -8.86 0.30
CA ARG A 499 39.79 -9.56 -0.98
C ARG A 499 38.87 -8.89 -1.98
N ALA A 500 39.43 -8.30 -3.02
CA ALA A 500 38.66 -7.72 -4.11
C ALA A 500 38.49 -8.73 -5.25
N ARG A 501 37.35 -8.66 -5.93
CA ARG A 501 37.13 -9.31 -7.22
C ARG A 501 36.66 -8.31 -8.27
N ASP A 502 36.92 -8.58 -9.52
CA ASP A 502 36.28 -7.89 -10.65
C ASP A 502 34.99 -8.61 -11.09
N ALA A 503 34.37 -8.14 -12.18
CA ALA A 503 33.19 -8.77 -12.77
C ALA A 503 33.50 -10.04 -13.58
N ALA A 504 34.76 -10.25 -13.98
CA ALA A 504 35.23 -11.43 -14.72
C ALA A 504 35.62 -12.59 -13.79
N GLY A 505 35.66 -12.36 -12.47
CA GLY A 505 36.01 -13.33 -11.45
C GLY A 505 37.50 -13.38 -11.09
N ASN A 506 38.33 -12.46 -11.60
CA ASN A 506 39.71 -12.37 -11.14
C ASN A 506 39.72 -11.78 -9.72
N THR A 507 40.65 -12.24 -8.88
CA THR A 507 40.69 -11.86 -7.45
C THR A 507 42.09 -11.50 -6.98
N ALA A 508 42.16 -10.61 -5.99
CA ALA A 508 43.37 -10.33 -5.23
C ALA A 508 43.05 -10.08 -3.75
N THR A 509 43.96 -10.48 -2.85
CA THR A 509 43.84 -10.24 -1.41
C THR A 509 44.92 -9.27 -0.95
N SER A 510 44.54 -8.30 -0.11
CA SER A 510 45.44 -7.29 0.43
C SER A 510 46.47 -7.90 1.38
N ALA A 511 47.51 -7.13 1.69
CA ALA A 511 48.31 -7.39 2.88
C ALA A 511 47.43 -7.29 4.15
N GLY A 512 47.81 -8.04 5.19
CA GLY A 512 47.14 -8.00 6.48
C GLY A 512 47.50 -6.74 7.29
N VAL A 513 46.50 -6.17 7.95
CA VAL A 513 46.58 -5.07 8.92
C VAL A 513 46.40 -5.67 10.31
N LEU A 514 47.44 -5.62 11.13
CA LEU A 514 47.38 -6.09 12.51
C LEU A 514 46.61 -5.09 13.37
N VAL A 515 45.66 -5.55 14.18
CA VAL A 515 44.93 -4.75 15.17
C VAL A 515 44.90 -5.48 16.51
N THR A 516 44.62 -4.78 17.61
CA THR A 516 44.40 -5.38 18.93
C THR A 516 42.95 -5.16 19.36
N VAL A 517 42.17 -6.22 19.53
CA VAL A 517 40.79 -6.15 20.05
C VAL A 517 40.82 -6.03 21.58
N SER A 518 40.08 -5.07 22.13
CA SER A 518 39.95 -4.84 23.58
C SER A 518 38.54 -4.39 23.98
N ASN A 519 37.66 -5.34 24.26
CA ASN A 519 36.27 -5.12 24.67
C ASN A 519 36.07 -4.98 26.19
N VAL A 520 37.01 -4.34 26.90
CA VAL A 520 36.90 -4.09 28.35
C VAL A 520 36.03 -2.85 28.59
N ALA A 521 35.20 -2.84 29.66
CA ALA A 521 34.30 -1.75 30.04
C ALA A 521 34.97 -0.35 29.97
N PRO A 522 34.20 0.74 29.73
CA PRO A 522 34.77 2.06 29.48
C PRO A 522 35.72 2.44 30.61
N SER A 523 37.00 2.64 30.29
CA SER A 523 38.01 2.95 31.30
C SER A 523 37.53 4.12 32.17
N GLY A 524 37.49 3.93 33.49
CA GLY A 524 37.20 4.99 34.45
C GLY A 524 35.75 5.18 34.92
N LEU A 525 34.78 4.34 34.53
CA LEU A 525 33.44 4.33 35.17
C LEU A 525 33.56 3.80 36.61
N VAL A 526 33.14 4.57 37.61
CA VAL A 526 33.31 4.25 39.05
C VAL A 526 32.01 4.18 39.84
N LEU A 527 30.89 4.61 39.27
CA LEU A 527 29.54 4.42 39.80
C LEU A 527 28.54 4.42 38.65
N ALA A 528 27.61 3.46 38.65
CA ALA A 528 26.50 3.43 37.70
C ALA A 528 25.22 2.92 38.38
N LEU A 529 24.20 3.79 38.52
CA LEU A 529 22.90 3.45 39.11
C LEU A 529 21.77 3.67 38.09
N GLY A 530 21.11 2.59 37.67
CA GLY A 530 20.04 2.62 36.65
C GLY A 530 18.62 2.54 37.21
N PHE A 531 18.46 2.33 38.51
CA PHE A 531 17.17 2.31 39.20
C PHE A 531 16.09 1.36 38.62
N ASN A 532 16.51 0.21 38.11
CA ASN A 532 15.64 -0.80 37.51
C ASN A 532 15.22 -1.93 38.48
N GLU A 533 15.61 -1.85 39.75
CA GLU A 533 15.32 -2.87 40.77
C GLU A 533 13.84 -2.87 41.21
N GLY A 534 13.15 -1.74 41.03
CA GLY A 534 11.71 -1.60 41.21
C GLY A 534 11.19 -1.68 42.66
N SER A 535 12.02 -2.13 43.62
CA SER A 535 11.68 -2.21 45.04
C SER A 535 12.92 -2.35 45.92
N GLY A 536 12.77 -2.16 47.24
CA GLY A 536 13.86 -2.32 48.23
C GLY A 536 14.49 -1.00 48.67
N ALA A 537 15.53 -1.10 49.51
CA ALA A 537 16.20 0.04 50.16
C ALA A 537 17.60 0.32 49.60
N THR A 538 17.99 -0.33 48.50
CA THR A 538 19.33 -0.23 47.91
C THR A 538 19.22 0.03 46.42
N ALA A 539 19.95 1.01 45.92
CA ALA A 539 20.26 1.21 44.51
C ALA A 539 21.56 0.47 44.17
N GLY A 540 21.50 -0.50 43.26
CA GLY A 540 22.61 -1.34 42.84
C GLY A 540 23.60 -0.58 41.95
N ASP A 541 24.89 -0.86 42.13
CA ASP A 541 25.98 -0.26 41.36
C ASP A 541 26.42 -1.25 40.29
N SER A 542 26.31 -0.85 39.02
CA SER A 542 26.67 -1.65 37.85
C SER A 542 28.08 -1.36 37.33
N SER A 543 28.84 -0.47 37.97
CA SER A 543 30.20 -0.10 37.52
C SER A 543 31.27 -1.16 37.79
N GLY A 544 30.97 -2.13 38.65
CA GLY A 544 31.93 -3.14 39.13
C GLY A 544 32.71 -2.72 40.38
N PHE A 545 32.48 -1.51 40.92
CA PHE A 545 33.14 -1.03 42.14
C PHE A 545 32.37 -1.31 43.44
N ASN A 546 31.15 -1.86 43.34
CA ASN A 546 30.25 -2.16 44.47
C ASN A 546 29.90 -0.93 45.33
N ASN A 547 29.85 0.25 44.71
CA ASN A 547 29.48 1.52 45.34
C ASN A 547 27.93 1.65 45.45
N HIS A 548 27.28 0.68 46.08
CA HIS A 548 25.82 0.66 46.22
C HIS A 548 25.29 1.86 47.02
N GLY A 549 24.12 2.37 46.63
CA GLY A 549 23.46 3.48 47.30
C GLY A 549 22.37 3.03 48.25
N ALA A 550 22.37 3.51 49.49
CA ALA A 550 21.27 3.31 50.44
C ALA A 550 20.18 4.36 50.24
N ILE A 551 18.94 3.92 49.99
CA ILE A 551 17.80 4.80 49.69
C ILE A 551 17.11 5.21 50.99
N ALA A 552 16.89 6.50 51.17
CA ALA A 552 16.12 7.06 52.28
C ALA A 552 15.04 8.02 51.75
N GLY A 553 13.77 7.70 52.01
CA GLY A 553 12.62 8.52 51.64
C GLY A 553 12.16 8.37 50.19
N ALA A 554 13.08 8.38 49.22
CA ALA A 554 12.77 8.27 47.80
C ALA A 554 12.04 6.96 47.47
N THR A 555 11.10 7.01 46.52
CA THR A 555 10.25 5.87 46.15
C THR A 555 10.47 5.43 44.72
N TRP A 556 10.51 4.11 44.49
CA TRP A 556 10.56 3.50 43.16
C TRP A 556 9.34 3.87 42.31
N THR A 557 9.58 4.13 41.03
CA THR A 557 8.53 4.35 40.04
C THR A 557 8.90 3.67 38.72
N GLY A 558 7.90 3.19 37.97
CA GLY A 558 8.09 2.69 36.59
C GLY A 558 8.11 3.79 35.54
N ALA A 559 8.12 5.06 35.94
CA ALA A 559 8.13 6.22 35.05
C ALA A 559 9.56 6.74 34.78
N GLY A 560 10.52 5.83 34.57
CA GLY A 560 11.90 6.18 34.27
C GLY A 560 12.11 6.76 32.88
N ARG A 561 13.30 7.29 32.65
CA ARG A 561 13.79 7.60 31.30
C ARG A 561 14.09 6.31 30.56
N PHE A 562 14.62 5.31 31.25
CA PHE A 562 14.79 3.95 30.76
C PHE A 562 14.37 2.94 31.83
N GLY A 563 13.16 2.40 31.69
CA GLY A 563 12.61 1.46 32.69
C GLY A 563 12.16 2.18 33.96
N GLY A 564 12.79 1.85 35.09
CA GLY A 564 12.48 2.41 36.40
C GLY A 564 13.18 3.74 36.69
N ALA A 565 12.76 4.42 37.76
CA ALA A 565 13.45 5.59 38.32
C ALA A 565 13.13 5.73 39.81
N LEU A 566 13.81 6.66 40.48
CA LEU A 566 13.48 7.09 41.84
C LEU A 566 12.80 8.46 41.84
N SER A 567 11.71 8.56 42.59
CA SER A 567 10.96 9.79 42.84
C SER A 567 11.40 10.42 44.16
N PHE A 568 11.72 11.71 44.10
CA PHE A 568 12.16 12.54 45.22
C PHE A 568 11.15 13.66 45.47
N ASP A 569 10.77 13.85 46.72
CA ASP A 569 9.71 14.78 47.15
C ASP A 569 10.16 16.23 47.35
N GLY A 570 11.47 16.49 47.32
CA GLY A 570 12.06 17.81 47.52
C GLY A 570 12.15 18.27 48.98
N LEU A 571 11.93 17.37 49.95
CA LEU A 571 11.93 17.67 51.37
C LEU A 571 13.06 16.98 52.14
N ASN A 572 13.25 15.68 51.95
CA ASN A 572 14.27 14.90 52.68
C ASN A 572 14.75 13.63 51.98
N ASP A 573 14.24 13.33 50.78
CA ASP A 573 14.60 12.14 50.01
C ASP A 573 16.05 12.20 49.51
N LEU A 574 16.81 11.13 49.72
CA LEU A 574 18.20 11.03 49.26
C LEU A 574 18.65 9.57 49.09
N ILE A 575 19.65 9.36 48.24
CA ILE A 575 20.44 8.13 48.20
C ILE A 575 21.83 8.45 48.77
N THR A 576 22.33 7.62 49.70
CA THR A 576 23.68 7.75 50.24
C THR A 576 24.56 6.60 49.74
N VAL A 577 25.58 6.94 48.96
CA VAL A 577 26.66 6.01 48.57
C VAL A 577 27.82 6.22 49.53
N ALA A 578 28.29 5.13 50.13
CA ALA A 578 29.40 5.18 51.08
C ALA A 578 30.67 5.76 50.45
N ASP A 579 31.48 6.42 51.27
CA ASP A 579 32.78 6.91 50.81
C ASP A 579 33.69 5.76 50.36
N ALA A 580 34.40 5.97 49.25
CA ALA A 580 35.27 4.97 48.63
C ALA A 580 36.37 5.64 47.81
N ASP A 581 37.56 5.02 47.75
CA ASP A 581 38.72 5.52 46.99
C ASP A 581 38.40 5.76 45.51
N ALA A 582 37.50 4.97 44.92
CA ALA A 582 37.09 5.13 43.52
C ALA A 582 36.32 6.44 43.27
N LEU A 583 35.73 7.05 44.31
CA LEU A 583 34.97 8.30 44.25
C LEU A 583 35.83 9.54 44.57
N ASP A 584 37.13 9.36 44.83
CA ASP A 584 38.12 10.42 45.00
C ASP A 584 38.65 10.89 43.62
N LEU A 585 37.79 11.62 42.91
CA LEU A 585 38.09 12.12 41.57
C LEU A 585 39.07 13.30 41.67
N THR A 586 40.37 13.06 41.45
CA THR A 586 41.42 14.07 41.71
C THR A 586 41.92 14.80 40.46
N ALA A 587 42.09 14.08 39.34
CA ALA A 587 42.69 14.62 38.11
C ALA A 587 41.64 15.06 37.09
N ALA A 588 40.58 14.27 36.94
CA ALA A 588 39.50 14.49 35.99
C ALA A 588 38.22 13.82 36.49
N MET A 589 37.07 14.23 35.97
CA MET A 589 35.79 13.63 36.32
C MET A 589 34.74 13.81 35.22
N THR A 590 33.73 12.94 35.24
CA THR A 590 32.43 13.17 34.61
C THR A 590 31.31 12.77 35.56
N LEU A 591 30.29 13.61 35.69
CA LEU A 591 29.07 13.36 36.46
C LEU A 591 27.88 13.42 35.52
N GLU A 592 26.99 12.44 35.54
CA GLU A 592 25.81 12.40 34.67
C GLU A 592 24.56 11.92 35.39
N ALA A 593 23.40 12.43 34.95
CA ALA A 593 22.09 11.92 35.33
C ALA A 593 21.02 12.39 34.35
N TRP A 594 20.00 11.56 34.12
CA TRP A 594 18.71 12.01 33.64
C TRP A 594 17.90 12.56 34.81
N VAL A 595 17.27 13.73 34.62
CA VAL A 595 16.42 14.39 35.63
C VAL A 595 15.09 14.83 35.05
N ASN A 596 14.01 14.69 35.80
CA ASN A 596 12.68 15.18 35.47
C ASN A 596 12.12 15.98 36.65
N PRO A 597 12.40 17.30 36.74
CA PRO A 597 12.04 18.10 37.91
C PRO A 597 10.53 18.33 37.98
N SER A 598 9.92 18.10 39.14
CA SER A 598 8.52 18.50 39.42
C SER A 598 8.42 19.98 39.78
N ALA A 599 9.53 20.62 40.18
CA ALA A 599 9.61 22.04 40.46
C ALA A 599 10.97 22.62 40.05
N VAL A 600 10.95 23.79 39.41
CA VAL A 600 12.15 24.56 39.11
C VAL A 600 12.15 25.85 39.90
N THR A 601 13.09 26.00 40.84
CA THR A 601 13.09 27.07 41.84
C THR A 601 14.40 27.85 41.85
N LYS A 602 14.40 29.06 42.44
CA LYS A 602 15.63 29.84 42.69
C LYS A 602 16.37 29.36 43.94
N LYS A 603 16.48 28.05 44.10
CA LYS A 603 17.22 27.38 45.18
C LYS A 603 18.14 26.36 44.54
N TRP A 604 19.23 26.07 45.24
CA TRP A 604 20.11 24.95 44.93
C TRP A 604 19.36 23.64 45.16
N ARG A 605 19.43 22.71 44.20
CA ARG A 605 18.71 21.43 44.18
C ARG A 605 19.63 20.37 43.62
N ASP A 606 20.25 19.61 44.51
CA ASP A 606 21.30 18.66 44.19
C ASP A 606 20.75 17.42 43.50
N VAL A 607 21.39 17.06 42.40
CA VAL A 607 21.22 15.78 41.71
C VAL A 607 22.30 14.82 42.18
N LEU A 608 23.55 15.31 42.29
CA LEU A 608 24.74 14.58 42.72
C LEU A 608 25.59 15.52 43.57
N TYR A 609 26.04 15.08 44.75
CA TYR A 609 26.75 15.93 45.71
C TYR A 609 27.78 15.17 46.54
N LYS A 610 29.04 15.63 46.56
CA LYS A 610 30.11 15.06 47.40
C LYS A 610 30.68 16.09 48.38
N GLY A 611 30.68 15.71 49.67
CA GLY A 611 31.62 16.21 50.67
C GLY A 611 31.79 17.71 50.87
N SER A 612 30.71 18.50 50.82
CA SER A 612 30.75 19.97 50.81
C SER A 612 31.31 20.52 49.51
N ASP A 613 30.56 20.40 48.43
CA ASP A 613 30.87 20.95 47.11
C ASP A 613 32.24 20.51 46.54
N ILE A 614 32.72 19.32 46.91
CA ILE A 614 33.96 18.76 46.36
C ILE A 614 33.80 18.55 44.87
N TYR A 615 32.68 17.91 44.51
CA TYR A 615 32.07 18.00 43.20
C TYR A 615 30.56 17.88 43.35
N PHE A 616 29.81 18.50 42.45
CA PHE A 616 28.36 18.49 42.45
C PHE A 616 27.75 18.74 41.07
N LEU A 617 26.52 18.27 40.90
CA LEU A 617 25.65 18.51 39.76
C LEU A 617 24.25 18.83 40.28
N GLU A 618 23.65 19.91 39.79
CA GLU A 618 22.39 20.46 40.29
C GLU A 618 21.40 20.71 39.16
N ALA A 619 20.13 20.40 39.42
CA ALA A 619 19.04 20.65 38.48
C ALA A 619 18.63 22.14 38.47
N THR A 620 18.74 22.83 39.61
CA THR A 620 18.43 24.26 39.72
C THR A 620 19.36 24.98 40.68
N SER A 621 19.55 26.28 40.45
CA SER A 621 20.41 27.13 41.26
C SER A 621 19.78 28.47 41.62
N THR A 622 20.41 29.21 42.54
CA THR A 622 20.07 30.62 42.80
C THR A 622 20.38 31.54 41.61
N SER A 623 21.19 31.08 40.64
CA SER A 623 21.49 31.77 39.39
C SER A 623 20.35 31.59 38.38
N SER A 624 19.27 32.35 38.58
CA SER A 624 18.11 32.35 37.69
C SER A 624 17.45 30.98 37.46
N SER A 625 17.45 30.10 38.47
CA SER A 625 16.87 28.75 38.41
C SER A 625 17.50 27.81 37.39
N ARG A 626 18.73 28.10 36.93
CA ARG A 626 19.42 27.31 35.90
C ARG A 626 20.13 26.09 36.52
N PRO A 627 20.30 24.98 35.79
CA PRO A 627 21.14 23.89 36.25
C PRO A 627 22.58 24.38 36.39
N ALA A 628 23.34 23.74 37.27
CA ALA A 628 24.72 24.11 37.56
C ALA A 628 25.54 22.88 37.92
N GLY A 629 26.85 23.02 37.86
CA GLY A 629 27.77 22.02 38.35
C GLY A 629 29.11 22.63 38.68
N GLY A 630 29.87 21.95 39.52
CA GLY A 630 31.13 22.48 40.01
C GLY A 630 31.99 21.46 40.72
N ALA A 631 33.21 21.90 41.02
CA ALA A 631 34.16 21.18 41.85
C ALA A 631 35.12 22.14 42.57
N LYS A 632 35.64 21.72 43.72
CA LYS A 632 36.71 22.42 44.43
C LYS A 632 38.06 22.09 43.79
N VAL A 633 38.45 22.91 42.83
CA VAL A 633 39.76 22.82 42.14
C VAL A 633 40.79 23.68 42.87
N GLY A 634 41.84 23.05 43.40
CA GLY A 634 42.84 23.72 44.23
C GLY A 634 42.27 24.09 45.60
N THR A 635 42.21 25.38 45.94
CA THR A 635 41.66 25.87 47.23
C THR A 635 40.32 26.57 47.10
N SER A 636 39.74 26.62 45.90
CA SER A 636 38.56 27.45 45.60
C SER A 636 37.56 26.70 44.75
N LEU A 637 36.28 27.00 44.95
CA LEU A 637 35.22 26.44 44.12
C LEU A 637 35.33 26.95 42.68
N LEU A 638 35.12 26.04 41.73
CA LEU A 638 34.94 26.33 40.31
C LEU A 638 33.54 25.83 39.94
N SER A 639 32.71 26.70 39.38
CA SER A 639 31.34 26.38 39.01
C SER A 639 30.99 26.98 37.65
N THR A 640 30.04 26.35 36.96
CA THR A 640 29.47 26.83 35.71
C THR A 640 27.95 26.62 35.73
N TYR A 641 27.23 27.42 34.94
CA TYR A 641 25.76 27.47 34.94
C TYR A 641 25.21 27.24 33.54
N GLY A 642 24.03 26.63 33.45
CA GLY A 642 23.32 26.48 32.19
C GLY A 642 22.90 27.82 31.58
N THR A 643 22.33 27.75 30.39
CA THR A 643 21.83 28.91 29.64
C THR A 643 20.39 29.28 29.99
N SER A 644 19.57 28.31 30.37
CA SER A 644 18.16 28.48 30.76
C SER A 644 17.75 27.52 31.90
N PRO A 645 16.64 27.80 32.62
CA PRO A 645 16.05 26.84 33.54
C PRO A 645 15.62 25.55 32.83
N LEU A 646 15.63 24.44 33.56
CA LEU A 646 15.03 23.18 33.08
C LEU A 646 13.51 23.32 32.93
N VAL A 647 12.92 22.46 32.11
CA VAL A 647 11.47 22.38 31.94
C VAL A 647 10.92 21.39 32.96
N VAL A 648 9.88 21.79 33.69
CA VAL A 648 9.21 20.91 34.67
C VAL A 648 8.53 19.74 33.95
N SER A 649 8.44 18.59 34.62
CA SER A 649 7.80 17.38 34.11
C SER A 649 8.37 16.87 32.77
N THR A 650 9.61 17.23 32.46
CA THR A 650 10.32 16.83 31.22
C THR A 650 11.68 16.26 31.57
N TRP A 651 12.01 15.10 31.01
CA TRP A 651 13.35 14.51 31.12
C TRP A 651 14.39 15.41 30.44
N SER A 652 15.45 15.73 31.18
CA SER A 652 16.66 16.41 30.69
C SER A 652 17.89 15.65 31.14
N HIS A 653 18.87 15.46 30.25
CA HIS A 653 20.16 14.87 30.62
C HIS A 653 21.12 15.97 31.04
N LEU A 654 21.70 15.84 32.23
CA LEU A 654 22.72 16.73 32.76
C LEU A 654 24.04 15.98 32.80
N ALA A 655 25.10 16.59 32.26
CA ALA A 655 26.45 16.07 32.40
C ALA A 655 27.46 17.17 32.71
N LEU A 656 28.45 16.88 33.54
CA LEU A 656 29.53 17.79 33.92
C LEU A 656 30.89 17.11 33.77
N THR A 657 31.81 17.67 32.97
CA THR A 657 33.17 17.14 32.82
C THR A 657 34.23 18.10 33.32
N TYR A 658 35.33 17.55 33.84
CA TYR A 658 36.55 18.28 34.14
C TYR A 658 37.76 17.47 33.72
N ASP A 659 38.63 18.03 32.90
CA ASP A 659 39.80 17.35 32.31
C ASP A 659 41.14 17.73 32.96
N GLY A 660 41.10 18.35 34.14
CA GLY A 660 42.29 18.91 34.79
C GLY A 660 42.58 20.37 34.43
N ALA A 661 41.87 20.93 33.46
CA ALA A 661 42.04 22.31 33.00
C ALA A 661 40.73 23.08 32.72
N LEU A 662 39.67 22.39 32.29
CA LEU A 662 38.42 23.00 31.85
C LEU A 662 37.23 22.21 32.39
N LEU A 663 36.37 22.90 33.14
CA LEU A 663 35.07 22.40 33.57
C LEU A 663 34.03 22.72 32.50
N ARG A 664 33.18 21.76 32.12
CA ARG A 664 32.17 21.90 31.06
C ARG A 664 30.84 21.32 31.53
N LEU A 665 29.76 22.06 31.34
CA LEU A 665 28.40 21.59 31.60
C LEU A 665 27.69 21.36 30.28
N TYR A 666 27.01 20.21 30.20
CA TYR A 666 26.24 19.76 29.07
C TYR A 666 24.78 19.61 29.48
N LEU A 667 23.90 19.98 28.57
CA LEU A 667 22.45 19.77 28.69
C LEU A 667 21.99 19.04 27.44
N ASN A 668 21.36 17.88 27.62
CA ASN A 668 20.89 17.01 26.53
C ASN A 668 21.99 16.69 25.50
N GLY A 669 23.18 16.37 26.00
CA GLY A 669 24.31 15.97 25.16
C GLY A 669 25.04 17.11 24.45
N VAL A 670 24.66 18.37 24.69
CA VAL A 670 25.30 19.55 24.08
C VAL A 670 25.97 20.40 25.13
N GLN A 671 27.23 20.82 24.89
CA GLN A 671 27.93 21.72 25.82
C GLN A 671 27.25 23.10 25.89
N VAL A 672 26.75 23.48 27.07
CA VAL A 672 26.05 24.76 27.27
C VAL A 672 26.90 25.83 27.95
N SER A 673 27.93 25.43 28.69
CA SER A 673 28.85 26.37 29.34
C SER A 673 30.16 25.71 29.75
N SER A 674 31.19 26.53 30.01
CA SER A 674 32.48 26.06 30.51
C SER A 674 33.20 27.11 31.35
N ALA A 675 34.12 26.66 32.21
CA ALA A 675 34.95 27.50 33.07
C ALA A 675 36.37 26.92 33.18
N ALA A 676 37.38 27.70 32.78
CA ALA A 676 38.77 27.27 32.73
C ALA A 676 39.48 27.49 34.07
N ARG A 677 40.09 26.44 34.62
CA ARG A 677 41.04 26.47 35.73
C ARG A 677 41.80 25.15 35.78
N THR A 678 43.12 25.22 35.87
CA THR A 678 43.97 24.04 36.08
C THR A 678 44.12 23.70 37.55
N GLY A 679 44.19 22.42 37.88
CA GLY A 679 44.50 21.94 39.23
C GLY A 679 43.80 20.62 39.57
N ALA A 680 44.18 20.04 40.70
CA ALA A 680 43.51 18.86 41.23
C ALA A 680 42.18 19.25 41.90
N ILE A 681 41.18 18.38 41.79
CA ILE A 681 39.97 18.42 42.59
C ILE A 681 40.32 17.89 43.99
N GLN A 682 39.78 18.51 45.04
CA GLN A 682 39.97 18.04 46.42
C GLN A 682 39.28 16.69 46.67
N THR A 683 39.71 15.97 47.70
CA THR A 683 39.03 14.75 48.16
C THR A 683 38.32 15.00 49.49
N SER A 684 37.44 14.08 49.88
CA SER A 684 36.70 14.17 51.14
C SER A 684 36.23 12.79 51.55
N THR A 685 36.27 12.50 52.86
CA THR A 685 35.78 11.21 53.41
C THR A 685 34.26 11.17 53.66
N ASN A 686 33.54 12.26 53.37
CA ASN A 686 32.08 12.29 53.44
C ASN A 686 31.44 11.50 52.27
N PRO A 687 30.26 10.90 52.45
CA PRO A 687 29.60 10.11 51.41
C PRO A 687 29.20 10.93 50.18
N LEU A 688 28.94 10.24 49.08
CA LEU A 688 28.29 10.78 47.90
C LEU A 688 26.77 10.70 48.07
N GLN A 689 26.06 11.77 47.77
CA GLN A 689 24.60 11.86 47.90
C GLN A 689 23.95 12.15 46.55
N ILE A 690 22.81 11.50 46.28
CA ILE A 690 22.02 11.65 45.05
C ILE A 690 20.60 12.07 45.42
N GLY A 691 20.05 13.03 44.68
CA GLY A 691 18.72 13.61 44.89
C GLY A 691 18.61 14.64 46.01
N GLY A 692 19.73 14.99 46.66
CA GLY A 692 19.79 16.03 47.67
C GLY A 692 21.06 15.97 48.49
N ASP A 693 21.23 16.93 49.39
CA ASP A 693 22.28 16.93 50.39
C ASP A 693 21.72 17.13 51.81
N SER A 694 22.29 16.43 52.78
CA SER A 694 21.87 16.56 54.18
C SER A 694 22.57 17.70 54.92
N LEU A 695 23.61 18.31 54.33
CA LEU A 695 24.42 19.35 54.98
C LEU A 695 23.74 20.72 54.91
N TYR A 696 23.18 21.06 53.76
CA TYR A 696 22.52 22.33 53.47
C TYR A 696 21.01 22.16 53.20
N GLY A 697 20.52 20.93 53.07
CA GLY A 697 19.09 20.63 52.92
C GLY A 697 18.55 20.99 51.54
N GLN A 698 19.30 20.69 50.49
CA GLN A 698 19.03 21.09 49.10
C GLN A 698 18.43 19.94 48.27
N PHE A 699 17.31 19.39 48.76
CA PHE A 699 16.67 18.21 48.15
C PHE A 699 15.99 18.51 46.82
N PHE A 700 16.25 17.66 45.82
CA PHE A 700 15.62 17.69 44.51
C PHE A 700 14.17 17.20 44.58
N ALA A 701 13.29 17.82 43.79
CA ALA A 701 11.89 17.43 43.66
C ALA A 701 11.64 16.97 42.23
N GLY A 702 11.31 15.70 42.02
CA GLY A 702 11.13 15.11 40.70
C GLY A 702 11.67 13.69 40.59
N LEU A 703 11.92 13.23 39.37
CA LEU A 703 12.50 11.92 39.09
C LEU A 703 13.98 12.04 38.73
N ILE A 704 14.80 11.11 39.19
CA ILE A 704 16.19 10.93 38.75
C ILE A 704 16.33 9.53 38.20
N ASP A 705 17.07 9.41 37.09
CA ASP A 705 17.38 8.16 36.43
C ASP A 705 18.82 8.16 35.88
N GLU A 706 19.37 6.98 35.62
CA GLU A 706 20.62 6.79 34.88
C GLU A 706 21.83 7.59 35.39
N VAL A 707 22.19 7.39 36.67
CA VAL A 707 23.29 8.14 37.28
C VAL A 707 24.63 7.48 36.97
N ARG A 708 25.58 8.25 36.43
CA ARG A 708 26.96 7.80 36.17
C ARG A 708 28.01 8.73 36.76
N VAL A 709 29.10 8.14 37.25
CA VAL A 709 30.31 8.87 37.67
C VAL A 709 31.53 8.22 37.05
N TYR A 710 32.35 9.03 36.38
CA TYR A 710 33.64 8.64 35.82
C TYR A 710 34.79 9.38 36.50
N ASN A 711 35.92 8.71 36.67
CA ASN A 711 37.19 9.30 37.13
C ASN A 711 38.04 9.92 36.00
N ARG A 712 37.42 10.14 34.84
CA ARG A 712 37.98 10.84 33.69
C ARG A 712 36.94 11.79 33.09
N ALA A 713 37.42 12.75 32.30
CA ALA A 713 36.55 13.56 31.46
C ALA A 713 36.12 12.73 30.24
N LEU A 714 34.81 12.61 30.04
CA LEU A 714 34.24 12.12 28.80
C LEU A 714 34.28 13.21 27.73
N SER A 715 34.40 12.79 26.48
CA SER A 715 34.13 13.63 25.31
C SER A 715 32.63 13.84 25.14
N GLU A 716 32.25 14.87 24.35
CA GLU A 716 30.85 15.14 24.04
C GLU A 716 30.15 13.95 23.35
N THR A 717 30.87 13.22 22.50
CA THR A 717 30.36 12.00 21.85
C THR A 717 30.09 10.87 22.85
N GLU A 718 30.97 10.69 23.83
CA GLU A 718 30.76 9.70 24.89
C GLU A 718 29.56 10.07 25.77
N ILE A 719 29.39 11.36 26.12
CA ILE A 719 28.20 11.85 26.85
C ILE A 719 26.91 11.60 26.06
N GLN A 720 26.95 11.82 24.73
CA GLN A 720 25.80 11.55 23.86
C GLN A 720 25.47 10.05 23.78
N ALA A 721 26.48 9.19 23.78
CA ALA A 721 26.31 7.74 23.82
C ALA A 721 25.71 7.27 25.16
N ASP A 722 26.22 7.78 26.27
CA ASP A 722 25.74 7.47 27.62
C ASP A 722 24.31 7.94 27.84
N MET A 723 23.95 9.12 27.32
CA MET A 723 22.58 9.65 27.36
C MET A 723 21.56 8.72 26.66
N ALA A 724 22.00 7.97 25.64
CA ALA A 724 21.16 7.07 24.86
C ALA A 724 21.17 5.61 25.36
N THR A 725 22.09 5.26 26.25
CA THR A 725 22.29 3.90 26.73
C THR A 725 21.83 3.78 28.18
N PRO A 726 20.97 2.82 28.56
CA PRO A 726 20.60 2.58 29.96
C PRO A 726 21.71 1.88 30.79
N VAL A 727 21.76 2.15 32.09
CA VAL A 727 22.61 1.52 33.09
C VAL A 727 22.01 0.17 33.45
N GLY A 728 22.83 -0.88 33.37
CA GLY A 728 22.43 -2.23 33.76
C GLY A 728 21.84 -3.08 32.63
N SER A 729 21.75 -2.58 31.40
CA SER A 729 21.51 -3.43 30.24
C SER A 729 22.77 -4.24 29.90
N PRO A 730 22.71 -5.58 29.76
CA PRO A 730 23.58 -6.23 28.78
C PRO A 730 23.17 -5.65 27.41
N LEU A 731 24.13 -5.14 26.65
CA LEU A 731 23.99 -4.53 25.31
C LEU A 731 22.65 -4.88 24.62
N GLN A 732 21.66 -3.98 24.72
CA GLN A 732 20.53 -3.97 23.79
C GLN A 732 20.92 -3.08 22.62
N LEU A 733 21.03 -3.70 21.46
CA LEU A 733 21.26 -3.06 20.17
C LEU A 733 20.07 -2.14 19.84
N LEU A 734 20.21 -0.82 20.01
CA LEU A 734 19.29 0.14 19.40
C LEU A 734 19.74 0.40 17.95
N GLY A 735 19.14 -0.34 17.02
CA GLY A 735 19.04 0.05 15.64
C GLY A 735 17.62 0.54 15.35
N GLU A 736 17.28 1.77 15.74
CA GLU A 736 16.17 2.49 15.08
C GLU A 736 16.76 3.33 13.94
N ALA A 737 16.69 2.78 12.72
CA ALA A 737 16.63 3.56 11.51
C ALA A 737 15.44 3.06 10.67
N VAL A 738 14.42 3.91 10.59
CA VAL A 738 13.49 4.10 9.47
C VAL A 738 12.89 2.83 8.87
N ALA A 739 11.61 2.61 9.18
CA ALA A 739 10.72 1.75 8.41
C ALA A 739 10.77 2.12 6.91
N ALA A 740 11.43 1.27 6.11
CA ALA A 740 11.11 1.08 4.71
C ALA A 740 10.15 -0.11 4.59
N SER A 741 9.12 0.10 3.79
CA SER A 741 7.94 -0.72 3.55
C SER A 741 8.20 -2.18 3.16
N GLY A 742 7.39 -3.09 3.72
CA GLY A 742 6.84 -4.22 2.95
C GLY A 742 7.10 -5.64 3.47
N ALA A 743 6.42 -6.06 4.53
CA ALA A 743 5.86 -7.40 4.75
C ALA A 743 5.14 -7.42 6.12
N GLY A 744 3.93 -7.96 6.21
CA GLY A 744 3.11 -7.93 7.42
C GLY A 744 3.79 -8.61 8.61
N GLN A 745 3.82 -7.95 9.76
CA GLN A 745 4.29 -8.53 11.01
C GLN A 745 3.36 -9.68 11.45
N ILE A 746 3.95 -10.83 11.81
CA ILE A 746 3.22 -11.94 12.43
C ILE A 746 2.78 -11.50 13.83
N THR A 747 1.49 -11.60 14.14
CA THR A 747 0.95 -11.27 15.47
C THR A 747 0.94 -12.51 16.36
N ALA A 748 1.12 -12.35 17.68
CA ALA A 748 1.07 -13.47 18.63
C ALA A 748 -0.25 -14.26 18.56
N ASP A 749 -1.37 -13.58 18.25
CA ASP A 749 -2.69 -14.17 18.07
C ASP A 749 -2.77 -15.09 16.83
N ALA A 750 -1.95 -14.86 15.81
CA ALA A 750 -1.92 -15.67 14.58
C ALA A 750 -1.05 -16.93 14.71
N ILE A 751 -0.11 -16.98 15.66
CA ILE A 751 0.79 -18.13 15.87
C ILE A 751 0.18 -19.16 16.82
N GLY A 752 -0.68 -18.73 17.76
CA GLY A 752 -1.28 -19.59 18.78
C GLY A 752 -1.88 -20.91 18.26
N PRO A 753 -2.71 -20.91 17.20
CA PRO A 753 -3.25 -22.14 16.61
C PRO A 753 -2.16 -23.09 16.07
N LEU A 754 -1.11 -22.55 15.44
CA LEU A 754 0.01 -23.33 14.89
C LEU A 754 0.89 -23.94 15.98
N VAL A 755 1.11 -23.22 17.08
CA VAL A 755 1.81 -23.78 18.26
C VAL A 755 1.00 -24.95 18.83
N ASN A 756 -0.31 -24.76 19.04
CA ASN A 756 -1.17 -25.81 19.58
C ASN A 756 -1.16 -27.06 18.71
N GLU A 757 -1.16 -26.89 17.39
CA GLU A 757 -1.10 -27.99 16.44
C GLU A 757 0.27 -28.70 16.44
N ALA A 758 1.38 -27.95 16.43
CA ALA A 758 2.71 -28.53 16.57
C ALA A 758 2.85 -29.35 17.87
N VAL A 759 2.28 -28.84 18.97
CA VAL A 759 2.23 -29.55 20.25
C VAL A 759 1.38 -30.82 20.15
N ALA A 760 0.20 -30.75 19.52
CA ALA A 760 -0.70 -31.89 19.36
C ALA A 760 -0.02 -33.05 18.60
N ARG A 761 0.68 -32.74 17.49
CA ARG A 761 1.43 -33.72 16.67
C ARG A 761 2.53 -34.41 17.47
N TRP A 762 3.27 -33.68 18.30
CA TRP A 762 4.28 -34.27 19.19
C TRP A 762 3.70 -35.12 20.32
N LEU A 763 2.55 -34.72 20.86
CA LEU A 763 1.84 -35.51 21.88
C LEU A 763 1.30 -36.82 21.33
N GLU A 764 0.84 -36.83 20.07
CA GLU A 764 0.43 -38.04 19.36
C GLU A 764 1.62 -38.96 19.05
N ALA A 765 2.72 -38.41 18.53
CA ALA A 765 3.90 -39.17 18.13
C ALA A 765 4.64 -39.83 19.30
N LEU A 766 4.78 -39.13 20.43
CA LEU A 766 5.61 -39.59 21.56
C LEU A 766 4.82 -40.17 22.75
N GLY A 767 3.52 -39.90 22.85
CA GLY A 767 2.60 -40.44 23.87
C GLY A 767 3.14 -40.48 25.31
N GLY A 768 2.85 -39.46 26.14
CA GLY A 768 3.19 -39.53 27.56
C GLY A 768 3.05 -38.23 28.35
N ALA A 769 2.85 -38.35 29.67
CA ALA A 769 2.70 -37.22 30.58
C ALA A 769 3.98 -36.36 30.73
N ASP A 770 5.16 -36.94 30.49
CA ASP A 770 6.44 -36.22 30.57
C ASP A 770 6.67 -35.29 29.37
N SER A 771 6.29 -35.70 28.15
CA SER A 771 6.35 -34.83 26.96
C SER A 771 5.38 -33.65 27.08
N ALA A 772 4.16 -33.91 27.56
CA ALA A 772 3.18 -32.86 27.84
C ALA A 772 3.67 -31.84 28.89
N ARG A 773 4.42 -32.29 29.90
CA ARG A 773 4.97 -31.41 30.93
C ARG A 773 6.16 -30.58 30.44
N ARG A 774 7.01 -31.14 29.57
CA ARG A 774 8.15 -30.42 28.97
C ARG A 774 7.72 -29.36 27.95
N ILE A 775 6.55 -29.57 27.32
CA ILE A 775 6.02 -28.68 26.28
C ILE A 775 5.13 -27.56 26.86
N ALA A 776 4.41 -27.80 27.96
CA ALA A 776 3.45 -26.86 28.54
C ALA A 776 4.04 -25.51 29.00
N ASP A 777 5.35 -25.45 29.25
CA ASP A 777 6.04 -24.25 29.76
C ASP A 777 6.91 -23.56 28.70
N ILE A 778 6.88 -24.00 27.44
CA ILE A 778 7.72 -23.43 26.37
C ILE A 778 7.16 -22.09 25.91
N GLN A 779 8.02 -21.06 25.90
CA GLN A 779 7.69 -19.76 25.33
C GLN A 779 8.15 -19.67 23.87
N VAL A 780 7.32 -19.11 23.00
CA VAL A 780 7.69 -18.83 21.59
C VAL A 780 7.83 -17.33 21.40
N GLN A 781 8.97 -16.88 20.86
CA GLN A 781 9.25 -15.48 20.54
C GLN A 781 9.60 -15.33 19.06
N VAL A 782 9.14 -14.25 18.45
CA VAL A 782 9.53 -13.88 17.07
C VAL A 782 10.59 -12.78 17.17
N ILE A 783 11.79 -13.05 16.67
CA ILE A 783 12.93 -12.12 16.66
C ILE A 783 13.67 -12.23 15.32
N ASP A 784 14.40 -11.20 14.92
CA ASP A 784 15.26 -11.29 13.73
C ASP A 784 16.48 -12.17 14.04
N LEU A 785 16.51 -13.39 13.51
CA LEU A 785 17.58 -14.35 13.74
C LEU A 785 18.73 -14.11 12.75
N PRO A 786 19.99 -14.25 13.17
CA PRO A 786 21.12 -14.01 12.29
C PRO A 786 21.24 -15.08 11.18
N GLY A 787 21.59 -14.64 9.97
CA GLY A 787 21.96 -15.51 8.87
C GLY A 787 20.77 -16.14 8.12
N ARG A 788 20.76 -17.48 7.99
CA ARG A 788 19.73 -18.24 7.26
C ARG A 788 18.86 -19.10 8.18
N LEU A 789 18.90 -18.83 9.48
CA LEU A 789 18.12 -19.57 10.47
C LEU A 789 16.64 -19.20 10.37
N LEU A 790 15.77 -20.21 10.36
CA LEU A 790 14.32 -20.02 10.40
C LEU A 790 13.77 -20.13 11.84
N GLY A 791 14.47 -20.87 12.69
CA GLY A 791 14.15 -21.06 14.10
C GLY A 791 15.41 -21.35 14.92
N LEU A 792 15.26 -21.25 16.23
CA LEU A 792 16.25 -21.66 17.22
C LEU A 792 15.54 -22.06 18.52
N ALA A 793 15.94 -23.17 19.13
CA ALA A 793 15.37 -23.65 20.38
C ALA A 793 16.38 -23.68 21.55
N SER A 794 15.85 -23.48 22.75
CA SER A 794 16.47 -23.80 24.03
C SER A 794 15.54 -24.69 24.86
N THR A 795 15.96 -25.05 26.08
CA THR A 795 15.15 -25.92 26.95
C THR A 795 13.80 -25.33 27.40
N SER A 796 13.58 -24.01 27.27
CA SER A 796 12.33 -23.36 27.68
C SER A 796 11.83 -22.26 26.74
N MET A 797 12.51 -22.02 25.62
CA MET A 797 12.17 -20.95 24.69
C MET A 797 12.51 -21.34 23.25
N ILE A 798 11.59 -21.06 22.34
CA ILE A 798 11.76 -21.14 20.89
C ILE A 798 11.78 -19.71 20.35
N TRP A 799 12.78 -19.41 19.53
CA TRP A 799 12.86 -18.19 18.73
C TRP A 799 12.56 -18.53 17.27
N ILE A 800 11.71 -17.74 16.65
CA ILE A 800 11.36 -17.83 15.23
C ILE A 800 11.85 -16.58 14.53
N ASP A 801 12.45 -16.77 13.35
CA ASP A 801 12.96 -15.65 12.58
C ASP A 801 11.84 -14.71 12.12
N ALA A 802 11.99 -13.41 12.34
CA ALA A 802 10.98 -12.42 12.01
C ALA A 802 10.75 -12.27 10.49
N ASN A 803 11.76 -12.57 9.66
CA ASN A 803 11.73 -12.33 8.22
C ASN A 803 11.76 -13.62 7.35
N ALA A 804 11.77 -14.80 7.98
CA ALA A 804 11.89 -16.12 7.35
C ALA A 804 13.12 -16.25 6.44
N ALA A 805 14.28 -15.78 6.90
CA ALA A 805 15.53 -15.69 6.16
C ALA A 805 15.38 -15.04 4.77
N GLY A 806 14.47 -14.06 4.66
CA GLY A 806 14.16 -13.35 3.42
C GLY A 806 13.21 -14.07 2.46
N HIS A 807 12.63 -15.21 2.83
CA HIS A 807 11.68 -15.97 1.99
C HIS A 807 10.20 -15.69 2.30
N GLY A 808 9.91 -15.03 3.42
CA GLY A 808 8.55 -14.79 3.93
C GLY A 808 7.86 -16.03 4.51
N TRP A 809 6.92 -15.84 5.44
CA TRP A 809 6.17 -16.91 6.10
C TRP A 809 4.85 -17.24 5.38
N PHE A 810 4.48 -18.52 5.40
CA PHE A 810 3.14 -19.02 5.14
C PHE A 810 2.49 -19.39 6.49
N LEU A 811 1.30 -18.86 6.74
CA LEU A 811 0.46 -19.21 7.89
C LEU A 811 -0.74 -19.97 7.38
N ASP A 812 -0.85 -21.21 7.78
CA ASP A 812 -1.98 -22.06 7.46
C ASP A 812 -3.17 -21.72 8.39
N ALA A 813 -4.32 -21.44 7.79
CA ALA A 813 -5.55 -21.17 8.52
C ALA A 813 -6.28 -22.46 8.92
N THR A 814 -5.94 -23.58 8.31
CA THR A 814 -6.52 -24.91 8.52
C THR A 814 -5.41 -25.94 8.76
N PRO A 815 -4.56 -25.78 9.79
CA PRO A 815 -3.31 -26.56 9.96
C PRO A 815 -3.51 -28.07 10.23
N GLU A 816 -4.74 -28.57 10.15
CA GLU A 816 -5.10 -29.99 10.16
C GLU A 816 -5.19 -30.58 8.73
N ASP A 817 -5.28 -29.76 7.68
CA ASP A 817 -5.25 -30.19 6.27
C ASP A 817 -3.94 -29.78 5.57
N ASP A 818 -3.20 -30.76 5.03
CA ASP A 818 -1.91 -30.48 4.34
C ASP A 818 -2.13 -30.29 2.81
N ALA A 819 -3.35 -29.96 2.37
CA ALA A 819 -3.75 -29.97 0.96
C ALA A 819 -3.02 -28.91 0.12
N GLU A 820 -2.65 -27.79 0.75
CA GLU A 820 -1.90 -26.66 0.21
C GLU A 820 -0.47 -27.04 -0.22
N PHE A 821 0.03 -28.17 0.29
CA PHE A 821 1.38 -28.68 0.07
C PHE A 821 1.44 -29.86 -0.92
N GLU A 822 0.30 -30.36 -1.42
CA GLU A 822 0.27 -31.46 -2.39
C GLU A 822 0.87 -31.05 -3.75
N SER A 823 2.13 -31.42 -3.98
CA SER A 823 2.84 -31.42 -5.27
C SER A 823 2.88 -30.11 -6.08
N GLY A 824 3.39 -29.03 -5.47
CA GLY A 824 4.05 -27.96 -6.24
C GLY A 824 3.16 -27.14 -7.17
N ILE A 825 1.93 -26.86 -6.75
CA ILE A 825 1.03 -25.92 -7.43
C ILE A 825 1.71 -24.54 -7.44
N ALA A 826 2.19 -24.11 -8.61
CA ALA A 826 2.90 -22.83 -8.80
C ALA A 826 2.07 -21.59 -8.45
N ASN A 827 0.77 -21.78 -8.15
CA ASN A 827 -0.20 -20.73 -7.83
C ASN A 827 -0.84 -20.90 -6.44
N SER A 828 -0.31 -21.75 -5.55
CA SER A 828 -0.82 -21.83 -4.18
C SER A 828 -0.31 -20.66 -3.32
N PRO A 829 -1.06 -20.24 -2.29
CA PRO A 829 -0.60 -19.23 -1.34
C PRO A 829 0.72 -19.58 -0.62
N ALA A 830 1.08 -20.87 -0.56
CA ALA A 830 2.30 -21.39 0.05
C ALA A 830 3.54 -21.37 -0.89
N ALA A 831 3.36 -21.13 -2.19
CA ALA A 831 4.47 -21.19 -3.15
C ALA A 831 5.56 -20.13 -2.85
N GLY A 832 6.79 -20.60 -2.61
CA GLY A 832 7.97 -19.75 -2.41
C GLY A 832 8.13 -19.17 -1.00
N ARG A 833 7.29 -19.56 -0.03
CA ARG A 833 7.34 -19.11 1.37
C ARG A 833 7.75 -20.26 2.30
N ALA A 834 8.26 -19.92 3.49
CA ALA A 834 8.56 -20.88 4.54
C ALA A 834 7.29 -21.25 5.31
N ASP A 835 7.07 -22.55 5.56
CA ASP A 835 5.96 -23.02 6.40
C ASP A 835 6.29 -22.87 7.88
N LEU A 836 5.53 -22.02 8.57
CA LEU A 836 5.74 -21.73 9.99
C LEU A 836 5.41 -22.93 10.88
N LEU A 837 4.44 -23.77 10.52
CA LEU A 837 4.06 -24.95 11.31
C LEU A 837 5.22 -25.96 11.35
N THR A 838 5.81 -26.25 10.19
CA THR A 838 6.97 -27.14 10.07
C THR A 838 8.16 -26.65 10.89
N VAL A 839 8.47 -25.35 10.86
CA VAL A 839 9.58 -24.79 11.64
C VAL A 839 9.28 -24.88 13.15
N LEU A 840 8.08 -24.53 13.59
CA LEU A 840 7.68 -24.66 14.99
C LEU A 840 7.77 -26.11 15.48
N ALA A 841 7.29 -27.07 14.69
CA ALA A 841 7.34 -28.49 15.03
C ALA A 841 8.79 -29.01 15.10
N HIS A 842 9.65 -28.56 14.20
CA HIS A 842 11.07 -28.89 14.20
C HIS A 842 11.77 -28.38 15.46
N GLU A 843 11.62 -27.10 15.79
CA GLU A 843 12.21 -26.51 17.01
C GLU A 843 11.68 -27.15 18.28
N LEU A 844 10.40 -27.56 18.32
CA LEU A 844 9.84 -28.28 19.46
C LEU A 844 10.50 -29.65 19.68
N GLY A 845 10.90 -30.31 18.59
CA GLY A 845 11.67 -31.54 18.63
C GLY A 845 13.02 -31.38 19.32
N HIS A 846 13.72 -30.26 19.08
CA HIS A 846 14.94 -29.91 19.81
C HIS A 846 14.69 -29.70 21.31
N VAL A 847 13.58 -29.06 21.69
CA VAL A 847 13.22 -28.92 23.12
C VAL A 847 12.97 -30.28 23.78
N LEU A 848 12.47 -31.25 23.01
CA LEU A 848 12.26 -32.63 23.44
C LEU A 848 13.57 -33.45 23.50
N GLY A 849 14.68 -32.89 23.01
CA GLY A 849 16.01 -33.50 23.03
C GLY A 849 16.26 -34.44 21.85
N LEU A 850 15.62 -34.16 20.72
CA LEU A 850 15.82 -34.90 19.47
C LEU A 850 16.79 -34.10 18.57
N ASP A 851 17.79 -34.80 18.03
CA ASP A 851 18.84 -34.22 17.17
C ASP A 851 18.48 -34.33 15.67
N ASP A 852 19.00 -33.40 14.87
CA ASP A 852 18.74 -33.24 13.41
C ASP A 852 19.18 -34.42 12.54
N ASP A 853 20.22 -35.13 12.98
CA ASP A 853 20.94 -36.15 12.21
C ASP A 853 21.34 -37.32 13.12
N ALA A 854 20.37 -38.15 13.52
CA ALA A 854 20.69 -39.43 14.16
C ALA A 854 20.82 -40.55 13.12
N ALA A 855 21.90 -40.54 12.34
CA ALA A 855 22.43 -41.74 11.67
C ALA A 855 22.95 -42.82 12.66
N ALA A 856 22.60 -42.71 13.95
CA ALA A 856 23.04 -43.58 15.02
C ALA A 856 21.95 -43.87 16.07
N ASP A 857 20.67 -43.95 15.69
CA ASP A 857 19.65 -44.57 16.54
C ASP A 857 19.64 -46.12 16.33
N PRO A 858 19.88 -46.94 17.37
CA PRO A 858 19.77 -48.39 17.28
C PRO A 858 18.34 -48.91 17.07
N PHE A 859 17.31 -48.04 17.12
CA PHE A 859 15.90 -48.43 17.04
C PHE A 859 15.21 -48.11 15.70
N GLY A 860 15.87 -47.43 14.77
CA GLY A 860 15.45 -47.37 13.37
C GLY A 860 14.16 -46.60 13.07
N ASP A 861 13.66 -45.79 14.01
CA ASP A 861 12.50 -44.93 13.78
C ASP A 861 12.96 -43.46 13.78
N GLU A 862 12.98 -42.80 12.62
CA GLU A 862 13.21 -41.35 12.52
C GLU A 862 12.03 -40.59 13.15
N VAL A 863 11.99 -40.48 14.48
CA VAL A 863 10.86 -39.88 15.20
C VAL A 863 10.62 -38.43 14.79
N MET A 864 11.70 -37.64 14.55
CA MET A 864 11.60 -36.28 14.01
C MET A 864 11.04 -36.25 12.58
N GLY A 865 11.46 -37.18 11.72
CA GLY A 865 10.95 -37.29 10.35
C GLY A 865 9.51 -37.80 10.27
N ALA A 866 9.11 -38.69 11.18
CA ALA A 866 7.77 -39.28 11.25
C ALA A 866 6.73 -38.37 11.93
N ALA A 867 7.17 -37.45 12.81
CA ALA A 867 6.31 -36.47 13.47
C ALA A 867 6.08 -35.19 12.61
N LEU A 868 6.89 -34.97 11.57
CA LEU A 868 6.69 -33.91 10.58
C LEU A 868 5.81 -34.45 9.42
N PRO A 869 4.67 -33.82 9.07
CA PRO A 869 3.77 -34.30 8.01
C PRO A 869 4.40 -34.33 6.60
N LEU A 870 3.72 -34.99 5.67
CA LEU A 870 4.00 -34.95 4.24
C LEU A 870 3.67 -33.57 3.64
N GLY A 871 4.57 -32.61 3.83
CA GLY A 871 4.53 -31.26 3.24
C GLY A 871 5.90 -30.57 3.17
N VAL A 872 6.96 -31.26 3.60
CA VAL A 872 8.30 -30.69 3.73
C VAL A 872 8.94 -30.44 2.36
N ARG A 873 8.71 -29.25 1.78
CA ARG A 873 9.78 -28.62 1.01
C ARG A 873 10.79 -28.08 2.01
N ARG A 874 11.85 -28.85 2.28
CA ARG A 874 13.14 -28.22 2.62
C ARG A 874 13.42 -27.27 1.46
N ILE A 875 13.49 -25.96 1.69
CA ILE A 875 14.08 -25.06 0.71
C ILE A 875 15.46 -25.67 0.43
N HIS A 876 15.62 -26.28 -0.76
CA HIS A 876 16.87 -26.88 -1.17
C HIS A 876 17.83 -25.72 -1.40
N LEU A 877 18.46 -25.25 -0.33
CA LEU A 877 19.67 -24.47 -0.42
C LEU A 877 20.68 -25.41 -1.07
N GLN A 878 20.96 -25.20 -2.36
CA GLN A 878 22.03 -25.92 -3.03
C GLN A 878 23.31 -25.68 -2.21
N ALA A 879 23.71 -26.68 -1.44
CA ALA A 879 25.05 -26.76 -0.90
C ALA A 879 25.97 -26.78 -2.13
N SER A 880 26.74 -25.72 -2.35
CA SER A 880 27.81 -25.72 -3.33
C SER A 880 28.75 -26.89 -2.99
N SER A 881 28.71 -27.89 -3.84
CA SER A 881 29.43 -29.15 -3.75
C SER A 881 30.94 -28.94 -3.92
N LEU A 882 31.65 -28.55 -2.84
CA LEU A 882 33.12 -28.46 -2.89
C LEU A 882 33.90 -28.67 -1.58
N GLN A 883 33.28 -29.01 -0.43
CA GLN A 883 34.04 -29.21 0.82
C GLN A 883 33.86 -30.52 1.61
N VAL A 884 33.00 -31.45 1.20
CA VAL A 884 32.79 -32.69 2.00
C VAL A 884 33.71 -33.86 1.58
N GLN A 885 34.31 -33.86 0.40
CA GLN A 885 35.21 -34.96 -0.02
C GLN A 885 36.64 -34.89 0.55
N ALA A 886 37.03 -33.81 1.22
CA ALA A 886 38.40 -33.65 1.74
C ALA A 886 38.57 -34.11 3.22
N LEU A 887 37.48 -34.27 3.99
CA LEU A 887 37.56 -34.66 5.41
C LEU A 887 37.41 -36.16 5.65
N ASP A 888 36.71 -36.89 4.78
CA ASP A 888 36.57 -38.36 4.89
C ASP A 888 37.87 -39.13 4.63
N THR A 889 38.82 -38.55 3.89
CA THR A 889 40.14 -39.17 3.68
C THR A 889 41.12 -38.92 4.83
N LEU A 890 40.82 -37.95 5.71
CA LEU A 890 41.68 -37.59 6.84
C LEU A 890 41.33 -38.40 8.10
N TRP A 891 40.05 -38.71 8.33
CA TRP A 891 39.59 -39.55 9.45
C TRP A 891 39.96 -41.03 9.31
N ALA A 892 40.05 -41.55 8.08
CA ALA A 892 40.53 -42.92 7.81
C ALA A 892 42.04 -43.12 8.07
N ARG A 893 42.81 -42.06 8.34
CA ARG A 893 44.28 -42.12 8.60
C ARG A 893 44.71 -41.87 10.05
N LEU A 894 43.80 -41.47 10.94
CA LEU A 894 44.12 -41.22 12.36
C LEU A 894 43.44 -42.19 13.35
N GLY A 895 42.63 -43.12 12.85
CA GLY A 895 42.18 -44.30 13.60
C GLY A 895 43.29 -45.34 13.77
N HIS A 896 44.36 -44.99 14.47
CA HIS A 896 45.29 -45.93 15.10
C HIS A 896 46.02 -45.22 16.23
N LEU A 897 45.51 -45.36 17.45
CA LEU A 897 46.24 -45.80 18.64
C LEU A 897 45.27 -45.76 19.83
N ASP A 898 44.91 -46.96 20.30
CA ASP A 898 44.33 -47.22 21.61
C ASP A 898 45.24 -46.69 22.73
N GLU A 899 44.68 -45.93 23.67
CA GLU A 899 44.79 -46.08 25.14
C GLU A 899 43.95 -45.03 25.89
#